data_AF-A0A4S5AVK1-F1
#
_entry.id   AF-A0A4S5AVK1-F1
#
_cell.length_a   1.000
_cell.length_b   1.000
_cell.length_c   1.000
_cell.angle_alpha   90.00
_cell.angle_beta   90.00
_cell.angle_gamma   90.00
#
_symmetry.space_group_name_H-M   'P 1'
#
loop_
_entity.id
_entity.type
_entity.pdbx_description
1 polymer ?
#
loop_
_entity_poly.entity_id
_entity_poly.type
_entity_poly.pdbx_seq_one_letter_code
_entity_poly.pdbx_strand_id
1 'polypeptide(L)'
;MRSSTSSRNPWAVVLVTSLAVTAGVLTGAGSAHAGATTAPLAQAGAQDTSVIADFSFDDAATGFAGAGARAEVRGTLTLGDGPDGTRAARLSSGFWLDVTKDDGSPLLAGLDEVTISYDSAPSAAGNTGWSVVAQRSIATNTFRSEHYLGVLDRASSITVERYDNDGTTRDTTGNLVATGTPSGWKHVDIVVSGTTGKLYVDGLLVASNTQGKLLSTILGASGGVLQLGKANWGSAGEYFSGLLDNVSVHSAALTESQIQQAAAQRAYDRLPGSLTIEESPHVLPGPAGVVSWASQMDSISIEADGRTAQVVRPAPGEPAATGILVATITVGEHVLSRQVEVTVVPLPSEEEKTQQALAAVSLPGLHDVRSNLTLPTTGKYDLPLTWRSSNPAVITDDEVDGVAPGVVTRGADDQTVTLTVSIGESVRRFTALVRARVPAPVTTDYLFAHFTGTERSANDEQIYFATSSDGDTWADTRPNGSPVLSSSIGDKGVRDPFLVRSPEGDTFYLIATDLSIFHRGGWGNAQATETGSLGLVVWKSHDLAHWSTPQLADVASPIPGAGMAWAPEAFWDAAQQHYVVYWATKSTPTNGIGDPVNVYYATTRDFVTFSDPVKWIDRNGSIIDTSMIKVGDWYYRASGDGQITIERSKNLYATSTATQAEAYVDDQHWSLVGTLQSIFNNSAYSGAALEGPEFFAYNEDDLDQAAPLWGLMADQYATGRGYLPFRTTNIGDPTTDSWSAASDVSFGSLKKRHGTILPITAEELAAVQAAAVGSTGLLVDATAPTLASVSVASPRAWHTSPPSLTWSASDDSGAEPSIEIRVEGDWAAYAGGPVGGLDQGTNTVQARAVDDAGNRSAPTEVTLELDSVPPATTAAVDETRTVTLTASDTTSGVAGVEYSMDGSAWSPYTAPVAVGEDEATMWFRARDVAGNLESAQTVVVPDASPKSALTSTPVPVVTGAARVGTTLAVATGSWEPAPVTLRYRWSRSGVPIGGATGATYLLRAVDRGHRISVTVTGSKPGYLTVSSVSRPTTPVAAGRLAATRPRIKGRPEVGRTLRVITGSWGPAPVRLSYQWFRAGKRLTGATRTRYVVRRADRGKRITVKVTGRKPGYTTTVLTSKPTEKVS
;
A
#
# COMPACT_ATOMS: atom_id res chain seq x y z
N MET A 1 -25.43 -27.93 -63.35
CA MET A 1 -26.66 -27.11 -63.34
C MET A 1 -26.91 -26.74 -61.89
N ARG A 2 -26.64 -25.50 -61.46
CA ARG A 2 -27.57 -24.33 -61.47
C ARG A 2 -28.85 -24.66 -60.68
N SER A 3 -29.40 -23.84 -59.79
CA SER A 3 -29.18 -22.46 -59.35
C SER A 3 -30.35 -22.20 -58.37
N SER A 4 -30.15 -21.59 -57.19
CA SER A 4 -30.34 -20.16 -56.91
C SER A 4 -31.67 -19.77 -56.24
N THR A 5 -31.53 -18.76 -55.37
CA THR A 5 -32.48 -17.71 -54.94
C THR A 5 -33.42 -17.98 -53.76
N SER A 6 -33.68 -17.04 -52.83
CA SER A 6 -33.01 -15.80 -52.39
C SER A 6 -33.84 -15.12 -51.28
N SER A 7 -33.20 -14.21 -50.52
CA SER A 7 -33.72 -12.92 -49.99
C SER A 7 -34.42 -12.94 -48.61
N ARG A 8 -34.29 -11.94 -47.69
CA ARG A 8 -33.68 -10.59 -47.71
C ARG A 8 -33.69 -9.90 -46.30
N ASN A 9 -32.63 -9.11 -46.00
CA ASN A 9 -32.55 -7.75 -45.34
C ASN A 9 -32.88 -7.49 -43.84
N PRO A 10 -32.43 -6.35 -43.20
CA PRO A 10 -31.54 -5.24 -43.65
C PRO A 10 -30.49 -4.62 -42.65
N TRP A 11 -29.49 -3.95 -43.27
CA TRP A 11 -28.66 -2.73 -43.03
C TRP A 11 -28.84 -1.74 -41.83
N ALA A 12 -27.69 -1.20 -41.36
CA ALA A 12 -27.39 0.24 -41.23
C ALA A 12 -25.86 0.52 -41.26
N VAL A 13 -25.47 1.68 -41.82
CA VAL A 13 -24.12 2.15 -42.21
C VAL A 13 -23.86 3.53 -41.60
N VAL A 14 -22.66 3.81 -41.06
CA VAL A 14 -22.00 5.14 -40.91
C VAL A 14 -20.47 4.91 -40.90
N LEU A 15 -19.70 5.20 -41.95
CA LEU A 15 -18.96 6.42 -42.34
C LEU A 15 -17.88 6.94 -41.35
N VAL A 16 -16.60 6.73 -41.69
CA VAL A 16 -15.48 7.59 -41.27
C VAL A 16 -14.62 7.90 -42.49
N THR A 17 -14.40 9.20 -42.72
CA THR A 17 -13.71 9.86 -43.82
C THR A 17 -12.18 9.77 -43.69
N SER A 18 -11.51 9.41 -44.79
CA SER A 18 -10.05 9.48 -44.97
C SER A 18 -9.68 10.81 -45.64
N LEU A 19 -8.80 11.59 -45.01
CA LEU A 19 -8.18 12.77 -45.61
C LEU A 19 -6.94 12.34 -46.42
N ALA A 20 -6.99 12.57 -47.72
CA ALA A 20 -5.86 12.45 -48.63
C ALA A 20 -5.02 13.75 -48.60
N VAL A 21 -3.73 13.63 -48.31
CA VAL A 21 -2.76 14.72 -48.54
C VAL A 21 -2.08 14.47 -49.88
N THR A 22 -2.33 15.40 -50.80
CA THR A 22 -1.75 15.49 -52.14
C THR A 22 -0.25 15.82 -52.09
N ALA A 23 0.59 14.93 -52.64
CA ALA A 23 1.99 15.22 -52.91
C ALA A 23 2.12 16.08 -54.19
N GLY A 24 2.55 17.33 -54.02
CA GLY A 24 2.91 18.25 -55.10
C GLY A 24 4.36 18.02 -55.54
N VAL A 25 4.56 17.87 -56.84
CA VAL A 25 5.85 17.79 -57.52
C VAL A 25 6.56 19.15 -57.44
N LEU A 26 7.80 19.17 -56.95
CA LEU A 26 8.77 20.24 -57.19
C LEU A 26 10.11 19.62 -57.59
N THR A 27 10.57 20.05 -58.76
CA THR A 27 11.73 19.58 -59.51
C THR A 27 13.02 20.29 -59.09
N GLY A 28 14.11 19.50 -58.95
CA GLY A 28 15.45 19.87 -59.44
C GLY A 28 16.41 20.59 -58.48
N ALA A 29 17.46 19.88 -58.04
CA ALA A 29 18.86 20.08 -58.48
C ALA A 29 19.79 19.19 -57.63
N GLY A 30 20.71 18.50 -58.28
CA GLY A 30 21.45 17.37 -57.72
C GLY A 30 22.68 17.71 -56.88
N SER A 31 23.21 16.67 -56.23
CA SER A 31 24.65 16.37 -56.14
C SER A 31 24.79 14.93 -55.64
N ALA A 32 25.55 14.14 -56.40
CA ALA A 32 25.75 12.70 -56.25
C ALA A 32 26.32 12.29 -54.90
N HIS A 33 25.88 11.16 -54.33
CA HIS A 33 26.71 10.27 -53.51
C HIS A 33 26.39 8.81 -53.85
N ALA A 34 27.46 8.01 -53.87
CA ALA A 34 27.58 6.70 -54.50
C ALA A 34 26.61 5.64 -53.97
N GLY A 35 26.21 4.74 -54.86
CA GLY A 35 25.32 3.63 -54.55
C GLY A 35 25.93 2.60 -53.61
N ALA A 36 25.17 2.24 -52.59
CA ALA A 36 25.25 0.93 -51.95
C ALA A 36 24.08 0.10 -52.51
N THR A 37 24.41 -0.87 -53.34
CA THR A 37 23.47 -1.86 -53.88
C THR A 37 22.89 -2.67 -52.74
N THR A 38 21.60 -2.52 -52.45
CA THR A 38 20.84 -3.50 -51.67
C THR A 38 20.73 -4.78 -52.48
N ALA A 39 21.54 -5.79 -52.13
CA ALA A 39 21.34 -7.14 -52.64
C ALA A 39 20.00 -7.67 -52.06
N PRO A 40 19.13 -8.29 -52.86
CA PRO A 40 17.93 -8.93 -52.32
C PRO A 40 18.34 -10.13 -51.47
N LEU A 41 17.77 -10.23 -50.26
CA LEU A 41 17.89 -11.41 -49.40
C LEU A 41 17.34 -12.62 -50.16
N ALA A 42 18.24 -13.51 -50.55
CA ALA A 42 17.90 -14.77 -51.18
C ALA A 42 17.21 -15.70 -50.16
N GLN A 43 15.97 -16.02 -50.49
CA GLN A 43 15.23 -17.27 -50.27
C GLN A 43 15.92 -18.40 -49.46
N ALA A 44 15.18 -18.86 -48.45
CA ALA A 44 15.01 -20.24 -47.97
C ALA A 44 16.29 -21.05 -47.68
N GLY A 45 16.63 -21.12 -46.38
CA GLY A 45 17.70 -21.95 -45.85
C GLY A 45 17.55 -23.42 -46.23
N ALA A 46 18.60 -23.98 -46.81
CA ALA A 46 18.86 -25.41 -46.68
C ALA A 46 18.92 -25.73 -45.18
N GLN A 47 18.23 -26.77 -44.72
CA GLN A 47 18.42 -27.23 -43.34
C GLN A 47 19.90 -27.56 -43.14
N ASP A 48 20.50 -27.01 -42.08
CA ASP A 48 21.84 -27.38 -41.68
C ASP A 48 21.80 -28.83 -41.17
N THR A 49 22.09 -29.77 -42.07
CA THR A 49 22.10 -31.20 -41.77
C THR A 49 23.24 -31.59 -40.82
N SER A 50 24.09 -30.64 -40.40
CA SER A 50 25.13 -30.90 -39.42
C SER A 50 24.60 -30.93 -37.99
N VAL A 51 23.46 -30.28 -37.66
CA VAL A 51 22.90 -30.29 -36.30
C VAL A 51 22.43 -31.70 -35.93
N ILE A 52 22.98 -32.23 -34.85
CA ILE A 52 22.70 -33.57 -34.31
C ILE A 52 22.13 -33.55 -32.89
N ALA A 53 22.09 -32.39 -32.23
CA ALA A 53 21.33 -32.15 -31.00
C ALA A 53 20.95 -30.67 -30.90
N ASP A 54 19.77 -30.38 -30.35
CA ASP A 54 19.25 -29.02 -30.17
C ASP A 54 18.28 -28.95 -28.98
N PHE A 55 18.57 -28.13 -27.97
CA PHE A 55 17.81 -28.03 -26.72
C PHE A 55 17.68 -26.57 -26.26
N SER A 56 16.47 -26.00 -26.33
CA SER A 56 16.16 -24.63 -25.85
C SER A 56 15.58 -24.56 -24.44
N PHE A 57 15.25 -25.70 -23.81
CA PHE A 57 14.66 -25.80 -22.47
C PHE A 57 13.33 -25.06 -22.20
N ASP A 58 12.75 -24.39 -23.20
CA ASP A 58 11.50 -23.64 -23.11
C ASP A 58 10.26 -24.51 -22.87
N ASP A 59 10.22 -25.70 -23.47
CA ASP A 59 9.10 -26.63 -23.40
C ASP A 59 9.44 -27.87 -22.56
N ALA A 60 9.76 -27.64 -21.28
CA ALA A 60 10.12 -28.73 -20.36
C ALA A 60 9.02 -29.78 -20.17
N ALA A 61 7.76 -29.49 -20.54
CA ALA A 61 6.64 -30.41 -20.44
C ALA A 61 6.70 -31.55 -21.48
N THR A 62 7.37 -31.34 -22.61
CA THR A 62 7.48 -32.33 -23.71
C THR A 62 8.78 -33.14 -23.67
N GLY A 63 9.71 -32.77 -22.78
CA GLY A 63 11.04 -33.39 -22.64
C GLY A 63 12.09 -32.74 -23.54
N PHE A 64 13.37 -32.97 -23.27
CA PHE A 64 14.47 -32.34 -24.01
C PHE A 64 14.94 -33.25 -25.16
N ALA A 65 14.22 -33.18 -26.28
CA ALA A 65 14.58 -33.90 -27.51
C ALA A 65 14.58 -32.94 -28.71
N GLY A 66 15.58 -33.06 -29.58
CA GLY A 66 15.76 -32.20 -30.74
C GLY A 66 16.88 -32.69 -31.65
N ALA A 67 16.73 -32.46 -32.97
CA ALA A 67 17.68 -32.85 -34.01
C ALA A 67 18.17 -34.33 -33.97
N GLY A 68 17.32 -35.26 -33.51
CA GLY A 68 17.65 -36.69 -33.44
C GLY A 68 18.38 -37.11 -32.15
N ALA A 69 18.45 -36.23 -31.16
CA ALA A 69 19.03 -36.49 -29.85
C ALA A 69 18.07 -36.19 -28.70
N ARG A 70 18.38 -36.82 -27.56
CA ARG A 70 17.67 -36.69 -26.30
C ARG A 70 18.64 -36.35 -25.17
N ALA A 71 18.30 -35.34 -24.37
CA ALA A 71 18.94 -35.02 -23.10
C ALA A 71 18.11 -35.60 -21.94
N GLU A 72 18.64 -36.63 -21.29
CA GLU A 72 18.01 -37.27 -20.14
C GLU A 72 18.29 -36.51 -18.85
N VAL A 73 17.23 -36.09 -18.17
CA VAL A 73 17.30 -35.47 -16.84
C VAL A 73 17.81 -36.46 -15.81
N ARG A 74 18.86 -36.06 -15.09
CA ARG A 74 19.37 -36.75 -13.90
C ARG A 74 19.21 -35.84 -12.69
N GLY A 75 18.56 -36.35 -11.65
CA GLY A 75 18.21 -35.56 -10.47
C GLY A 75 16.87 -34.82 -10.61
N THR A 76 16.73 -33.67 -9.95
CA THR A 76 15.47 -32.89 -9.92
C THR A 76 15.55 -31.71 -10.86
N LEU A 77 14.83 -31.78 -11.99
CA LEU A 77 14.79 -30.70 -12.98
C LEU A 77 14.46 -29.36 -12.31
N THR A 78 15.37 -28.40 -12.47
CA THR A 78 15.17 -27.02 -12.03
C THR A 78 15.43 -26.11 -13.21
N LEU A 79 14.54 -25.14 -13.42
CA LEU A 79 14.63 -24.15 -14.50
C LEU A 79 14.82 -22.75 -13.92
N GLY A 80 15.53 -21.90 -14.65
CA GLY A 80 15.65 -20.46 -14.38
C GLY A 80 15.20 -19.65 -15.58
N ASP A 81 15.39 -18.33 -15.48
CA ASP A 81 15.08 -17.42 -16.57
C ASP A 81 16.26 -17.39 -17.55
N GLY A 82 15.95 -17.60 -18.83
CA GLY A 82 16.90 -17.54 -19.92
C GLY A 82 17.25 -16.10 -20.31
N PRO A 83 18.25 -15.92 -21.19
CA PRO A 83 18.72 -14.59 -21.60
C PRO A 83 17.68 -13.76 -22.36
N ASP A 84 16.65 -14.41 -22.94
CA ASP A 84 15.69 -13.82 -23.86
C ASP A 84 14.23 -13.88 -23.34
N GLY A 85 14.06 -13.97 -22.00
CA GLY A 85 12.73 -14.19 -21.39
C GLY A 85 12.21 -15.62 -21.54
N THR A 86 13.08 -16.52 -22.01
CA THR A 86 12.92 -17.97 -22.17
C THR A 86 13.16 -18.72 -20.85
N ARG A 87 13.13 -20.05 -20.87
CA ARG A 87 13.50 -20.90 -19.72
C ARG A 87 14.86 -21.56 -19.97
N ALA A 88 15.72 -21.53 -18.96
CA ALA A 88 17.05 -22.16 -19.02
C ALA A 88 17.20 -23.29 -17.99
N ALA A 89 18.06 -24.27 -18.28
CA ALA A 89 18.40 -25.34 -17.33
C ALA A 89 19.26 -24.80 -16.19
N ARG A 90 18.76 -24.89 -14.95
CA ARG A 90 19.51 -24.49 -13.74
C ARG A 90 20.30 -25.67 -13.17
N LEU A 91 21.46 -25.90 -13.77
CA LEU A 91 22.33 -27.03 -13.43
C LEU A 91 22.98 -26.85 -12.06
N SER A 92 23.10 -27.97 -11.33
CA SER A 92 23.73 -28.05 -10.02
C SER A 92 24.10 -29.51 -9.70
N SER A 93 24.61 -29.79 -8.50
CA SER A 93 24.78 -31.17 -8.03
C SER A 93 23.49 -31.97 -7.94
N GLY A 94 22.34 -31.29 -7.85
CA GLY A 94 21.01 -31.91 -7.84
C GLY A 94 20.39 -32.13 -9.22
N PHE A 95 21.00 -31.60 -10.30
CA PHE A 95 20.44 -31.67 -11.66
C PHE A 95 21.51 -31.54 -12.75
N TRP A 96 21.63 -32.58 -13.59
CA TRP A 96 22.45 -32.58 -14.79
C TRP A 96 21.76 -33.37 -15.93
N LEU A 97 22.36 -33.37 -17.12
CA LEU A 97 21.80 -34.03 -18.30
C LEU A 97 22.79 -35.02 -18.93
N ASP A 98 22.31 -36.20 -19.30
CA ASP A 98 23.06 -37.14 -20.16
C ASP A 98 22.50 -37.05 -21.59
N VAL A 99 23.36 -36.82 -22.58
CA VAL A 99 22.93 -36.61 -23.98
C VAL A 99 23.29 -37.82 -24.84
N THR A 100 22.28 -38.33 -25.55
CA THR A 100 22.38 -39.50 -26.45
C THR A 100 21.60 -39.23 -27.74
N LYS A 101 21.81 -40.06 -28.78
CA LYS A 101 20.87 -40.12 -29.90
C LYS A 101 19.52 -40.66 -29.43
N ASP A 102 18.46 -40.47 -30.22
CA ASP A 102 17.12 -40.98 -29.88
C ASP A 102 17.07 -42.50 -29.64
N ASP A 103 17.97 -43.26 -30.28
CA ASP A 103 18.12 -44.71 -30.08
C ASP A 103 18.95 -45.10 -28.83
N GLY A 104 19.39 -44.11 -28.05
CA GLY A 104 20.22 -44.27 -26.86
C GLY A 104 21.72 -44.47 -27.14
N SER A 105 22.15 -44.50 -28.40
CA SER A 105 23.57 -44.63 -28.73
C SER A 105 24.35 -43.31 -28.49
N PRO A 106 25.68 -43.38 -28.26
CA PRO A 106 26.50 -42.19 -28.03
C PRO A 106 26.42 -41.17 -29.17
N LEU A 107 26.18 -39.91 -28.82
CA LEU A 107 25.98 -38.83 -29.79
C LEU A 107 27.22 -38.58 -30.65
N LEU A 108 28.41 -38.59 -30.04
CA LEU A 108 29.68 -38.18 -30.67
C LEU A 108 30.47 -39.34 -31.29
N ALA A 109 29.85 -40.52 -31.45
CA ALA A 109 30.53 -41.71 -31.97
C ALA A 109 31.08 -41.50 -33.39
N GLY A 110 32.39 -41.69 -33.54
CA GLY A 110 33.11 -41.62 -34.83
C GLY A 110 33.40 -40.21 -35.33
N LEU A 111 33.11 -39.17 -34.54
CA LEU A 111 33.37 -37.78 -34.92
C LEU A 111 34.79 -37.37 -34.54
N ASP A 112 35.51 -36.78 -35.50
CA ASP A 112 36.74 -36.03 -35.28
C ASP A 112 36.55 -34.52 -35.49
N GLU A 113 35.35 -34.12 -35.94
CA GLU A 113 34.92 -32.75 -36.05
C GLU A 113 33.59 -32.56 -35.32
N VAL A 114 33.48 -31.53 -34.50
CA VAL A 114 32.26 -31.19 -33.78
C VAL A 114 32.26 -29.71 -33.44
N THR A 115 31.08 -29.09 -33.44
CA THR A 115 30.85 -27.81 -32.79
C THR A 115 29.82 -27.98 -31.69
N ILE A 116 30.15 -27.55 -30.47
CA ILE A 116 29.21 -27.53 -29.35
C ILE A 116 28.96 -26.07 -29.00
N SER A 117 27.71 -25.63 -29.14
CA SER A 117 27.28 -24.25 -28.92
C SER A 117 26.24 -24.22 -27.80
N TYR A 118 26.31 -23.22 -26.94
CA TYR A 118 25.34 -23.02 -25.85
C TYR A 118 25.41 -21.62 -25.28
N ASP A 119 24.31 -21.15 -24.72
CA ASP A 119 24.30 -19.98 -23.84
C ASP A 119 24.61 -20.42 -22.41
N SER A 120 25.44 -19.67 -21.69
CA SER A 120 25.75 -19.94 -20.29
C SER A 120 25.78 -18.69 -19.42
N ALA A 121 25.30 -18.85 -18.19
CA ALA A 121 25.52 -17.89 -17.10
C ALA A 121 26.01 -18.66 -15.85
N PRO A 122 27.34 -18.81 -15.69
CA PRO A 122 27.94 -19.37 -14.49
C PRO A 122 27.56 -18.59 -13.23
N SER A 123 27.42 -19.26 -12.09
CA SER A 123 27.28 -18.56 -10.80
C SER A 123 28.56 -17.75 -10.49
N ALA A 124 28.39 -16.47 -10.15
CA ALA A 124 29.47 -15.47 -10.11
C ALA A 124 30.64 -15.79 -9.14
N ALA A 125 30.41 -16.56 -8.07
CA ALA A 125 31.43 -16.84 -7.05
C ALA A 125 31.67 -18.34 -6.76
N GLY A 126 30.81 -19.25 -7.22
CA GLY A 126 30.81 -20.65 -6.76
C GLY A 126 31.07 -21.71 -7.85
N ASN A 127 31.22 -21.32 -9.12
CA ASN A 127 31.32 -22.32 -10.17
C ASN A 127 32.74 -22.91 -10.30
N THR A 128 32.92 -24.14 -9.82
CA THR A 128 34.14 -24.94 -10.02
C THR A 128 33.91 -26.17 -10.88
N GLY A 129 32.75 -26.33 -11.51
CA GLY A 129 32.42 -27.52 -12.30
C GLY A 129 32.07 -27.24 -13.76
N TRP A 130 31.56 -28.26 -14.44
CA TRP A 130 31.76 -28.43 -15.87
C TRP A 130 30.49 -28.28 -16.69
N SER A 131 30.41 -27.24 -17.53
CA SER A 131 29.21 -26.96 -18.34
C SER A 131 28.93 -28.08 -19.34
N VAL A 132 29.97 -28.58 -20.00
CA VAL A 132 29.90 -29.67 -20.97
C VAL A 132 31.08 -30.62 -20.79
N VAL A 133 30.83 -31.93 -20.77
CA VAL A 133 31.88 -32.96 -20.70
C VAL A 133 31.55 -34.12 -21.64
N ALA A 134 32.42 -34.35 -22.63
CA ALA A 134 32.44 -35.56 -23.43
C ALA A 134 33.61 -36.44 -22.97
N GLN A 135 33.34 -37.66 -22.49
CA GLN A 135 34.36 -38.53 -21.90
C GLN A 135 34.18 -39.99 -22.32
N ARG A 136 35.26 -40.78 -22.27
CA ARG A 136 35.30 -42.15 -22.82
C ARG A 136 34.27 -43.12 -22.24
N SER A 137 33.80 -42.91 -21.01
CA SER A 137 32.71 -43.68 -20.40
C SER A 137 32.13 -42.96 -19.17
N ILE A 138 31.09 -43.52 -18.56
CA ILE A 138 30.52 -43.01 -17.29
C ILE A 138 31.42 -43.26 -16.05
N ALA A 139 32.55 -43.97 -16.21
CA ALA A 139 33.45 -44.27 -15.11
C ALA A 139 34.12 -42.99 -14.57
N THR A 140 34.43 -42.99 -13.28
CA THR A 140 35.18 -41.90 -12.62
C THR A 140 36.58 -41.77 -13.22
N ASN A 141 36.95 -40.56 -13.64
CA ASN A 141 38.29 -40.22 -14.11
C ASN A 141 39.32 -40.33 -12.98
N THR A 142 40.53 -40.73 -13.35
CA THR A 142 41.69 -40.80 -12.44
C THR A 142 42.75 -39.82 -12.91
N PHE A 143 43.35 -39.10 -11.96
CA PHE A 143 44.36 -38.09 -12.25
C PHE A 143 45.54 -38.70 -13.04
N ARG A 144 45.87 -38.10 -14.19
CA ARG A 144 46.87 -38.54 -15.19
C ARG A 144 46.44 -39.70 -16.09
N SER A 145 45.23 -40.24 -15.95
CA SER A 145 44.67 -41.29 -16.81
C SER A 145 43.32 -40.90 -17.39
N GLU A 146 42.99 -39.61 -17.38
CA GLU A 146 41.72 -39.07 -17.84
C GLU A 146 41.65 -38.94 -19.37
N HIS A 147 40.46 -39.18 -19.92
CA HIS A 147 40.18 -39.10 -21.36
C HIS A 147 38.87 -38.36 -21.62
N TYR A 148 38.95 -37.04 -21.81
CA TYR A 148 37.76 -36.20 -22.06
C TYR A 148 38.06 -34.90 -22.81
N LEU A 149 37.00 -34.38 -23.44
CA LEU A 149 36.82 -32.98 -23.80
C LEU A 149 35.89 -32.36 -22.76
N GLY A 150 36.36 -31.42 -21.97
CA GLY A 150 35.63 -30.88 -20.82
C GLY A 150 35.72 -29.37 -20.76
N VAL A 151 34.62 -28.72 -20.44
CA VAL A 151 34.52 -27.27 -20.39
C VAL A 151 34.28 -26.79 -18.98
N LEU A 152 35.28 -26.09 -18.47
CA LEU A 152 35.27 -25.48 -17.16
C LEU A 152 35.00 -23.99 -17.34
N ASP A 153 33.71 -23.66 -17.37
CA ASP A 153 33.18 -22.33 -17.66
C ASP A 153 32.90 -21.57 -16.36
N ARG A 154 33.78 -20.63 -16.01
CA ARG A 154 33.71 -19.85 -14.76
C ARG A 154 33.20 -18.43 -15.04
N ALA A 155 32.88 -17.71 -13.97
CA ALA A 155 32.39 -16.33 -14.04
C ALA A 155 33.30 -15.36 -14.81
N SER A 156 34.60 -15.61 -14.95
CA SER A 156 35.51 -14.72 -15.68
C SER A 156 36.57 -15.43 -16.51
N SER A 157 36.41 -16.75 -16.71
CA SER A 157 37.33 -17.54 -17.55
C SER A 157 36.66 -18.81 -18.05
N ILE A 158 37.09 -19.29 -19.21
CA ILE A 158 36.72 -20.60 -19.73
C ILE A 158 37.99 -21.39 -19.98
N THR A 159 38.04 -22.62 -19.48
CA THR A 159 39.07 -23.59 -19.82
C THR A 159 38.44 -24.78 -20.52
N VAL A 160 38.88 -25.08 -21.74
CA VAL A 160 38.52 -26.31 -22.45
C VAL A 160 39.70 -27.27 -22.32
N GLU A 161 39.50 -28.35 -21.60
CA GLU A 161 40.50 -29.39 -21.42
C GLU A 161 40.28 -30.52 -22.43
N ARG A 162 41.36 -30.95 -23.09
CA ARG A 162 41.36 -31.99 -24.13
C ARG A 162 42.40 -33.05 -23.79
N TYR A 163 42.00 -34.05 -23.02
CA TYR A 163 42.92 -35.06 -22.50
C TYR A 163 42.76 -36.43 -23.13
N ASP A 164 43.90 -37.07 -23.36
CA ASP A 164 44.06 -38.48 -23.67
C ASP A 164 45.31 -39.01 -22.94
N ASN A 165 45.25 -39.08 -21.62
CA ASN A 165 46.45 -39.36 -20.80
C ASN A 165 46.66 -40.86 -20.55
N ASP A 166 47.91 -41.31 -20.51
CA ASP A 166 48.28 -42.73 -20.39
C ASP A 166 48.66 -43.20 -18.98
N GLY A 167 48.54 -42.32 -17.97
CA GLY A 167 48.94 -42.57 -16.58
C GLY A 167 50.30 -41.99 -16.18
N THR A 168 51.10 -41.45 -17.12
CA THR A 168 52.45 -40.97 -16.82
C THR A 168 52.48 -39.47 -16.45
N THR A 169 52.07 -38.61 -17.39
CA THR A 169 52.04 -37.15 -17.27
C THR A 169 50.74 -36.61 -17.87
N ARG A 170 50.25 -35.48 -17.35
CA ARG A 170 49.01 -34.83 -17.84
C ARG A 170 49.35 -33.95 -19.05
N ASP A 171 48.89 -34.34 -20.24
CA ASP A 171 49.16 -33.64 -21.50
C ASP A 171 48.22 -32.43 -21.65
N THR A 172 48.66 -31.25 -21.22
CA THR A 172 47.89 -30.01 -21.35
C THR A 172 48.06 -29.32 -22.70
N THR A 173 48.84 -29.90 -23.63
CA THR A 173 49.25 -29.20 -24.86
C THR A 173 48.09 -28.92 -25.80
N GLY A 174 46.96 -29.63 -25.67
CA GLY A 174 45.74 -29.41 -26.46
C GLY A 174 44.69 -28.47 -25.84
N ASN A 175 44.92 -27.96 -24.63
CA ASN A 175 43.91 -27.18 -23.89
C ASN A 175 43.72 -25.77 -24.47
N LEU A 176 42.52 -25.21 -24.28
CA LEU A 176 42.17 -23.83 -24.59
C LEU A 176 41.89 -23.07 -23.28
N VAL A 177 42.39 -21.85 -23.17
CA VAL A 177 42.16 -20.99 -21.99
C VAL A 177 41.80 -19.60 -22.46
N ALA A 178 40.64 -19.10 -22.03
CA ALA A 178 40.22 -17.71 -22.17
C ALA A 178 40.02 -17.09 -20.78
N THR A 179 40.51 -15.87 -20.60
CA THR A 179 40.38 -15.10 -19.33
C THR A 179 39.71 -13.76 -19.62
N GLY A 180 39.03 -13.18 -18.64
CA GLY A 180 38.28 -11.94 -18.83
C GLY A 180 36.98 -12.11 -19.63
N THR A 181 36.41 -13.32 -19.64
CA THR A 181 35.09 -13.55 -20.28
C THR A 181 33.98 -12.85 -19.48
N PRO A 182 32.85 -12.50 -20.11
CA PRO A 182 31.72 -11.90 -19.40
C PRO A 182 31.21 -12.78 -18.25
N SER A 183 30.81 -12.15 -17.14
CA SER A 183 30.30 -12.82 -15.94
C SER A 183 28.81 -13.10 -15.94
N GLY A 184 28.06 -12.50 -16.86
CA GLY A 184 26.66 -12.79 -17.12
C GLY A 184 26.44 -13.83 -18.21
N TRP A 185 25.26 -13.78 -18.84
CA TRP A 185 24.94 -14.56 -20.03
C TRP A 185 25.95 -14.29 -21.15
N LYS A 186 26.48 -15.37 -21.73
CA LYS A 186 27.34 -15.37 -22.91
C LYS A 186 27.04 -16.58 -23.77
N HIS A 187 27.29 -16.47 -25.06
CA HIS A 187 27.25 -17.60 -25.98
C HIS A 187 28.65 -18.22 -26.11
N VAL A 188 28.75 -19.53 -26.02
CA VAL A 188 30.02 -20.27 -26.09
C VAL A 188 29.96 -21.25 -27.24
N ASP A 189 30.94 -21.18 -28.15
CA ASP A 189 31.13 -22.18 -29.21
C ASP A 189 32.48 -22.87 -29.07
N ILE A 190 32.47 -24.20 -29.02
CA ILE A 190 33.67 -25.03 -29.02
C ILE A 190 33.74 -25.79 -30.33
N VAL A 191 34.66 -25.38 -31.18
CA VAL A 191 34.87 -25.97 -32.51
C VAL A 191 36.10 -26.88 -32.44
N VAL A 192 35.89 -28.18 -32.62
CA VAL A 192 36.96 -29.17 -32.80
C VAL A 192 36.99 -29.57 -34.27
N SER A 193 38.14 -29.44 -34.92
CA SER A 193 38.42 -29.92 -36.27
C SER A 193 39.73 -30.70 -36.25
N GLY A 194 39.62 -32.03 -36.15
CA GLY A 194 40.76 -32.92 -35.96
C GLY A 194 41.55 -32.58 -34.69
N THR A 195 42.84 -32.30 -34.84
CA THR A 195 43.71 -31.90 -33.71
C THR A 195 43.48 -30.46 -33.27
N THR A 196 42.81 -29.63 -34.08
CA THR A 196 42.59 -28.22 -33.79
C THR A 196 41.34 -28.01 -32.95
N GLY A 197 41.46 -27.23 -31.88
CA GLY A 197 40.36 -26.73 -31.07
C GLY A 197 40.32 -25.21 -31.14
N LYS A 198 39.13 -24.63 -31.23
CA LYS A 198 38.88 -23.20 -31.13
C LYS A 198 37.73 -22.96 -30.16
N LEU A 199 37.85 -21.89 -29.38
CA LEU A 199 36.84 -21.42 -28.46
C LEU A 199 36.42 -20.02 -28.90
N TYR A 200 35.13 -19.85 -29.16
CA TYR A 200 34.51 -18.56 -29.39
C TYR A 200 33.61 -18.19 -28.21
N VAL A 201 33.62 -16.91 -27.85
CA VAL A 201 32.68 -16.33 -26.89
C VAL A 201 31.99 -15.15 -27.57
N ASP A 202 30.67 -15.17 -27.57
CA ASP A 202 29.81 -14.20 -28.29
C ASP A 202 30.20 -14.02 -29.76
N GLY A 203 30.61 -15.12 -30.39
CA GLY A 203 31.03 -15.17 -31.79
C GLY A 203 32.47 -14.71 -32.06
N LEU A 204 33.21 -14.25 -31.05
CA LEU A 204 34.60 -13.81 -31.19
C LEU A 204 35.58 -14.91 -30.77
N LEU A 205 36.63 -15.13 -31.57
CA LEU A 205 37.66 -16.13 -31.26
C LEU A 205 38.47 -15.69 -30.03
N VAL A 206 38.37 -16.44 -28.93
CA VAL A 206 39.09 -16.11 -27.68
C VAL A 206 40.25 -17.07 -27.38
N ALA A 207 40.25 -18.28 -27.94
CA ALA A 207 41.38 -19.20 -27.85
C ALA A 207 41.42 -20.18 -29.03
N SER A 208 42.63 -20.59 -29.44
CA SER A 208 42.85 -21.60 -30.48
C SER A 208 44.09 -22.44 -30.16
N ASN A 209 44.04 -23.73 -30.43
CA ASN A 209 45.14 -24.67 -30.19
C ASN A 209 45.13 -25.81 -31.21
N THR A 210 46.26 -26.05 -31.88
CA THR A 210 46.40 -27.05 -32.96
C THR A 210 47.00 -28.38 -32.50
N GLN A 211 47.43 -28.50 -31.24
CA GLN A 211 48.19 -29.64 -30.70
C GLN A 211 47.32 -30.67 -29.97
N GLY A 212 45.99 -30.54 -30.01
CA GLY A 212 45.08 -31.50 -29.38
C GLY A 212 45.08 -32.87 -30.05
N LYS A 213 44.45 -33.85 -29.40
CA LYS A 213 44.19 -35.17 -30.00
C LYS A 213 42.87 -35.19 -30.76
N LEU A 214 42.74 -36.14 -31.69
CA LEU A 214 41.49 -36.42 -32.38
C LEU A 214 40.40 -36.78 -31.36
N LEU A 215 39.17 -36.30 -31.56
CA LEU A 215 38.07 -36.55 -30.63
C LEU A 215 37.74 -38.04 -30.54
N SER A 216 37.80 -38.77 -31.65
CA SER A 216 37.63 -40.23 -31.68
C SER A 216 38.72 -40.97 -30.89
N THR A 217 39.92 -40.40 -30.76
CA THR A 217 40.99 -40.94 -29.91
C THR A 217 40.66 -40.71 -28.44
N ILE A 218 40.25 -39.49 -28.07
CA ILE A 218 39.85 -39.14 -26.71
C ILE A 218 38.68 -40.03 -26.24
N LEU A 219 37.60 -40.11 -27.01
CA LEU A 219 36.37 -40.82 -26.64
C LEU A 219 36.41 -42.33 -26.92
N GLY A 220 37.36 -42.81 -27.73
CA GLY A 220 37.46 -44.19 -28.16
C GLY A 220 36.35 -44.62 -29.13
N ALA A 221 36.42 -45.87 -29.61
CA ALA A 221 35.52 -46.39 -30.65
C ALA A 221 34.02 -46.41 -30.27
N SER A 222 33.70 -46.31 -28.99
CA SER A 222 32.31 -46.27 -28.50
C SER A 222 31.66 -44.89 -28.69
N GLY A 223 32.44 -43.82 -28.85
CA GLY A 223 31.92 -42.45 -28.86
C GLY A 223 31.68 -41.84 -27.48
N GLY A 224 31.94 -42.58 -26.41
CA GLY A 224 31.89 -42.08 -25.03
C GLY A 224 30.49 -41.68 -24.55
N VAL A 225 30.45 -40.77 -23.57
CA VAL A 225 29.24 -40.15 -23.02
C VAL A 225 29.38 -38.63 -23.10
N LEU A 226 28.28 -37.93 -23.41
CA LEU A 226 28.19 -36.48 -23.35
C LEU A 226 27.28 -36.09 -22.18
N GLN A 227 27.78 -35.28 -21.27
CA GLN A 227 27.06 -34.80 -20.10
C GLN A 227 27.08 -33.28 -20.04
N LEU A 228 25.93 -32.68 -19.74
CA LEU A 228 25.80 -31.25 -19.49
C LEU A 228 25.68 -31.04 -17.98
N GLY A 229 26.55 -30.20 -17.44
CA GLY A 229 26.55 -29.82 -16.03
C GLY A 229 27.31 -30.75 -15.08
N LYS A 230 28.02 -31.78 -15.59
CA LYS A 230 28.72 -32.76 -14.75
C LYS A 230 29.99 -33.34 -15.40
N ALA A 231 31.06 -33.42 -14.62
CA ALA A 231 32.20 -34.31 -14.87
C ALA A 231 32.22 -35.49 -13.87
N ASN A 232 32.72 -36.64 -14.32
CA ASN A 232 32.86 -37.82 -13.47
C ASN A 232 34.22 -37.78 -12.75
N TRP A 233 34.38 -36.86 -11.80
CA TRP A 233 35.53 -36.77 -10.90
C TRP A 233 35.12 -37.06 -9.45
N GLY A 234 35.99 -37.73 -8.69
CA GLY A 234 35.69 -38.14 -7.31
C GLY A 234 34.54 -39.15 -7.20
N SER A 235 34.14 -39.47 -5.96
CA SER A 235 33.02 -40.40 -5.70
C SER A 235 31.64 -39.79 -5.96
N ALA A 236 31.53 -38.47 -5.94
CA ALA A 236 30.27 -37.75 -6.06
C ALA A 236 30.07 -37.05 -7.42
N GLY A 237 31.12 -36.87 -8.24
CA GLY A 237 31.08 -36.00 -9.43
C GLY A 237 31.45 -34.54 -9.12
N GLU A 238 31.82 -33.79 -10.16
CA GLU A 238 32.02 -32.33 -10.11
C GLU A 238 30.97 -31.66 -11.01
N TYR A 239 30.28 -30.64 -10.50
CA TYR A 239 29.05 -30.13 -11.12
C TYR A 239 29.13 -28.65 -11.47
N PHE A 240 28.63 -28.29 -12.64
CA PHE A 240 28.41 -26.89 -13.01
C PHE A 240 27.31 -26.31 -12.14
N SER A 241 27.54 -25.11 -11.63
CA SER A 241 26.51 -24.32 -10.94
C SER A 241 26.25 -23.05 -11.74
N GLY A 242 25.10 -23.01 -12.41
CA GLY A 242 24.72 -21.90 -13.28
C GLY A 242 23.52 -22.23 -14.16
N LEU A 243 23.23 -21.33 -15.09
CA LEU A 243 22.21 -21.51 -16.11
C LEU A 243 22.87 -21.91 -17.44
N LEU A 244 22.24 -22.85 -18.14
CA LEU A 244 22.62 -23.29 -19.48
C LEU A 244 21.38 -23.25 -20.37
N ASP A 245 21.49 -22.68 -21.55
CA ASP A 245 20.39 -22.53 -22.50
C ASP A 245 20.85 -22.75 -23.94
N ASN A 246 19.92 -22.94 -24.88
CA ASN A 246 20.15 -23.02 -26.33
C ASN A 246 21.34 -23.92 -26.73
N VAL A 247 21.37 -25.14 -26.20
CA VAL A 247 22.45 -26.10 -26.43
C VAL A 247 22.27 -26.76 -27.79
N SER A 248 23.21 -26.57 -28.71
CA SER A 248 23.27 -27.27 -29.97
C SER A 248 24.60 -28.01 -30.17
N VAL A 249 24.53 -29.14 -30.88
CA VAL A 249 25.72 -29.92 -31.27
C VAL A 249 25.68 -30.13 -32.78
N HIS A 250 26.73 -29.72 -33.47
CA HIS A 250 26.94 -29.95 -34.90
C HIS A 250 27.97 -31.06 -35.12
N SER A 251 27.68 -32.00 -36.01
CA SER A 251 28.58 -33.06 -36.49
C SER A 251 29.71 -32.56 -37.41
N ALA A 252 29.88 -31.25 -37.52
CA ALA A 252 30.91 -30.58 -38.32
C ALA A 252 31.57 -29.46 -37.52
N ALA A 253 32.81 -29.11 -37.91
CA ALA A 253 33.48 -27.92 -37.41
C ALA A 253 32.95 -26.68 -38.15
N LEU A 254 32.16 -25.84 -37.46
CA LEU A 254 31.65 -24.60 -38.02
C LEU A 254 32.82 -23.64 -38.29
N THR A 255 32.76 -22.97 -39.44
CA THR A 255 33.75 -21.96 -39.79
C THR A 255 33.56 -20.71 -38.94
N GLU A 256 34.64 -19.95 -38.74
CA GLU A 256 34.60 -18.66 -38.03
C GLU A 256 33.54 -17.71 -38.59
N SER A 257 33.39 -17.68 -39.93
CA SER A 257 32.38 -16.87 -40.59
C SER A 257 30.95 -17.31 -40.24
N GLN A 258 30.68 -18.62 -40.14
CA GLN A 258 29.36 -19.13 -39.72
C GLN A 258 29.06 -18.77 -38.26
N ILE A 259 30.05 -18.90 -37.37
CA ILE A 259 29.92 -18.54 -35.94
C ILE A 259 29.63 -17.04 -35.78
N GLN A 260 30.42 -16.18 -36.44
CA GLN A 260 30.23 -14.74 -36.40
C GLN A 260 28.90 -14.30 -37.02
N GLN A 261 28.48 -14.93 -38.13
CA GLN A 261 27.18 -14.66 -38.76
C GLN A 261 26.02 -15.02 -37.82
N ALA A 262 26.06 -16.20 -37.18
CA ALA A 262 25.03 -16.63 -36.23
C ALA A 262 24.97 -15.70 -35.01
N ALA A 263 26.13 -15.28 -34.47
CA ALA A 263 26.20 -14.34 -33.37
C ALA A 263 25.64 -12.94 -33.74
N ALA A 264 25.98 -12.43 -34.92
CA ALA A 264 25.41 -11.17 -35.42
C ALA A 264 23.89 -11.27 -35.59
N GLN A 265 23.38 -12.39 -36.12
CA GLN A 265 21.95 -12.61 -36.29
C GLN A 265 21.21 -12.70 -34.95
N ARG A 266 21.74 -13.43 -33.96
CA ARG A 266 21.16 -13.47 -32.61
C ARG A 266 21.09 -12.08 -31.98
N ALA A 267 22.17 -11.30 -32.08
CA ALA A 267 22.17 -9.93 -31.59
C ALA A 267 21.17 -9.04 -32.34
N TYR A 268 20.96 -9.25 -33.65
CA TYR A 268 19.94 -8.57 -34.43
C TYR A 268 18.51 -8.92 -33.98
N ASP A 269 18.22 -10.20 -33.77
CA ASP A 269 16.89 -10.70 -33.42
C ASP A 269 16.45 -10.23 -32.03
N ARG A 270 17.39 -10.11 -31.08
CA ARG A 270 17.18 -9.61 -29.71
C ARG A 270 16.84 -8.12 -29.62
N LEU A 271 17.09 -7.35 -30.67
CA LEU A 271 16.74 -5.93 -30.67
C LEU A 271 15.22 -5.73 -30.82
N PRO A 272 14.63 -4.72 -30.18
CA PRO A 272 13.21 -4.46 -30.33
C PRO A 272 12.89 -3.91 -31.74
N GLY A 273 11.64 -4.12 -32.19
CA GLY A 273 11.14 -3.46 -33.41
C GLY A 273 10.86 -1.97 -33.19
N SER A 274 10.49 -1.59 -31.97
CA SER A 274 10.21 -0.22 -31.58
C SER A 274 10.63 0.06 -30.14
N LEU A 275 10.95 1.30 -29.81
CA LEU A 275 11.35 1.78 -28.49
C LEU A 275 10.54 3.02 -28.09
N THR A 276 10.13 3.09 -26.83
CA THR A 276 9.57 4.32 -26.24
C THR A 276 10.54 4.85 -25.19
N ILE A 277 10.92 6.12 -25.28
CA ILE A 277 11.85 6.76 -24.35
C ILE A 277 11.11 7.84 -23.57
N GLU A 278 11.13 7.72 -22.24
CA GLU A 278 10.44 8.61 -21.29
C GLU A 278 11.40 9.36 -20.36
N GLU A 279 12.71 9.17 -20.54
CA GLU A 279 13.76 9.66 -19.64
C GLU A 279 15.06 10.02 -20.39
N SER A 280 15.97 10.70 -19.69
CA SER A 280 17.31 10.98 -20.19
C SER A 280 18.29 11.05 -19.00
N PRO A 281 19.47 10.41 -19.08
CA PRO A 281 19.93 9.53 -20.17
C PRO A 281 19.12 8.23 -20.23
N HIS A 282 19.10 7.60 -21.40
CA HIS A 282 18.47 6.29 -21.59
C HIS A 282 19.47 5.30 -22.21
N VAL A 283 19.57 4.09 -21.67
CA VAL A 283 20.51 3.06 -22.17
C VAL A 283 19.82 2.20 -23.22
N LEU A 284 20.29 2.28 -24.46
CA LEU A 284 19.70 1.55 -25.59
C LEU A 284 20.02 0.05 -25.55
N PRO A 285 19.13 -0.83 -26.04
CA PRO A 285 19.26 -2.29 -25.91
C PRO A 285 20.39 -2.89 -26.76
N GLY A 286 20.82 -4.11 -26.41
CA GLY A 286 21.88 -4.88 -27.08
C GLY A 286 23.01 -5.33 -26.12
N PRO A 287 24.03 -6.04 -26.61
CA PRO A 287 25.32 -6.24 -25.91
C PRO A 287 26.37 -5.15 -26.20
N ALA A 288 27.16 -4.76 -25.20
CA ALA A 288 28.18 -3.71 -25.33
C ALA A 288 29.34 -4.20 -26.21
N GLY A 289 29.89 -3.32 -27.06
CA GLY A 289 30.96 -3.66 -28.01
C GLY A 289 30.51 -4.45 -29.25
N VAL A 290 29.30 -5.02 -29.23
CA VAL A 290 28.68 -5.72 -30.37
C VAL A 290 27.62 -4.86 -31.03
N VAL A 291 26.77 -4.20 -30.25
CA VAL A 291 25.74 -3.27 -30.74
C VAL A 291 26.16 -1.84 -30.44
N SER A 292 26.17 -1.03 -31.48
CA SER A 292 26.30 0.43 -31.39
C SER A 292 25.11 1.08 -32.06
N TRP A 293 24.70 2.24 -31.57
CA TRP A 293 23.54 2.95 -32.05
C TRP A 293 23.94 4.26 -32.71
N ALA A 294 23.19 4.61 -33.75
CA ALA A 294 23.20 5.93 -34.36
C ALA A 294 21.77 6.48 -34.37
N SER A 295 21.63 7.77 -34.09
CA SER A 295 20.36 8.46 -34.18
C SER A 295 20.20 9.14 -35.54
N GLN A 296 19.01 9.03 -36.14
CA GLN A 296 18.58 9.88 -37.27
C GLN A 296 17.74 11.08 -36.79
N MET A 297 17.65 11.30 -35.48
CA MET A 297 16.91 12.38 -34.85
C MET A 297 17.86 13.37 -34.19
N ASP A 298 17.63 14.66 -34.41
CA ASP A 298 18.38 15.73 -33.73
C ASP A 298 18.14 15.77 -32.22
N SER A 299 17.02 15.22 -31.75
CA SER A 299 16.64 15.16 -30.34
C SER A 299 17.33 14.04 -29.56
N ILE A 300 18.10 13.16 -30.20
CA ILE A 300 18.80 12.07 -29.55
C ILE A 300 20.27 12.08 -30.00
N SER A 301 21.19 12.22 -29.05
CA SER A 301 22.63 12.03 -29.29
C SER A 301 23.13 10.79 -28.57
N ILE A 302 23.88 9.94 -29.27
CA ILE A 302 24.47 8.73 -28.70
C ILE A 302 25.87 9.04 -28.18
N GLU A 303 26.14 8.66 -26.93
CA GLU A 303 27.45 8.85 -26.30
C GLU A 303 28.52 7.92 -26.90
N ALA A 304 29.76 8.14 -26.48
CA ALA A 304 30.93 7.42 -26.99
C ALA A 304 30.91 5.91 -26.69
N ASP A 305 30.14 5.48 -25.68
CA ASP A 305 29.90 4.05 -25.41
C ASP A 305 29.03 3.37 -26.48
N GLY A 306 28.46 4.16 -27.40
CA GLY A 306 27.62 3.71 -28.50
C GLY A 306 26.21 3.31 -28.08
N ARG A 307 25.80 3.55 -26.83
CA ARG A 307 24.56 2.99 -26.26
C ARG A 307 23.81 3.92 -25.31
N THR A 308 24.48 4.83 -24.64
CA THR A 308 23.83 5.83 -23.80
C THR A 308 23.29 6.92 -24.70
N ALA A 309 21.97 7.08 -24.72
CA ALA A 309 21.27 8.11 -25.46
C ALA A 309 20.97 9.29 -24.53
N GLN A 310 21.50 10.46 -24.87
CA GLN A 310 21.05 11.73 -24.32
C GLN A 310 19.87 12.22 -25.15
N VAL A 311 18.74 12.49 -24.49
CA VAL A 311 17.45 12.70 -25.15
C VAL A 311 16.86 14.05 -24.76
N VAL A 312 16.64 14.90 -25.77
CA VAL A 312 15.87 16.14 -25.65
C VAL A 312 14.40 15.81 -25.86
N ARG A 313 13.63 15.79 -24.78
CA ARG A 313 12.19 15.51 -24.83
C ARG A 313 11.42 16.75 -25.32
N PRO A 314 10.36 16.58 -26.15
CA PRO A 314 9.47 17.66 -26.53
C PRO A 314 8.87 18.38 -25.31
N ALA A 315 8.51 19.66 -25.47
CA ALA A 315 7.88 20.42 -24.40
C ALA A 315 6.44 19.93 -24.12
N PRO A 316 5.86 20.22 -22.94
CA PRO A 316 4.47 19.85 -22.67
C PRO A 316 3.48 20.39 -23.72
N GLY A 317 2.59 19.53 -24.21
CA GLY A 317 1.60 19.86 -25.24
C GLY A 317 2.10 19.75 -26.68
N GLU A 318 3.41 19.55 -26.90
CA GLU A 318 3.94 19.17 -28.21
C GLU A 318 3.68 17.68 -28.48
N PRO A 319 3.51 17.27 -29.76
CA PRO A 319 3.39 15.86 -30.09
C PRO A 319 4.69 15.11 -29.75
N ALA A 320 4.57 13.81 -29.46
CA ALA A 320 5.73 12.95 -29.29
C ALA A 320 6.65 13.02 -30.53
N ALA A 321 7.97 13.06 -30.30
CA ALA A 321 8.92 13.04 -31.38
C ALA A 321 9.16 11.58 -31.81
N THR A 322 8.81 11.26 -33.05
CA THR A 322 9.02 9.92 -33.62
C THR A 322 10.16 9.94 -34.62
N GLY A 323 10.96 8.88 -34.66
CA GLY A 323 12.02 8.74 -35.66
C GLY A 323 12.64 7.36 -35.65
N ILE A 324 13.86 7.26 -36.18
CA ILE A 324 14.57 6.00 -36.33
C ILE A 324 15.90 6.07 -35.58
N LEU A 325 16.15 5.07 -34.75
CA LEU A 325 17.49 4.71 -34.31
C LEU A 325 17.99 3.55 -35.16
N VAL A 326 19.25 3.61 -35.58
CA VAL A 326 19.91 2.54 -36.34
C VAL A 326 20.86 1.81 -35.40
N ALA A 327 20.51 0.59 -35.04
CA ALA A 327 21.43 -0.32 -34.39
C ALA A 327 22.36 -0.94 -35.44
N THR A 328 23.66 -0.82 -35.24
CA THR A 328 24.69 -1.50 -36.02
C THR A 328 25.26 -2.63 -35.16
N ILE A 329 25.09 -3.86 -35.62
CA ILE A 329 25.57 -5.08 -34.98
C ILE A 329 26.85 -5.47 -35.70
N THR A 330 27.97 -5.55 -34.97
CA THR A 330 29.27 -5.94 -35.51
C THR A 330 29.82 -7.13 -34.74
N VAL A 331 30.02 -8.25 -35.43
CA VAL A 331 30.71 -9.42 -34.90
C VAL A 331 31.74 -9.88 -35.93
N GLY A 332 33.03 -9.70 -35.63
CA GLY A 332 34.11 -9.93 -36.60
C GLY A 332 33.95 -9.08 -37.86
N GLU A 333 33.91 -9.72 -39.04
CA GLU A 333 33.69 -9.04 -40.32
C GLU A 333 32.21 -8.87 -40.68
N HIS A 334 31.29 -9.48 -39.91
CA HIS A 334 29.85 -9.44 -40.19
C HIS A 334 29.23 -8.20 -39.55
N VAL A 335 28.58 -7.40 -40.39
CA VAL A 335 27.88 -6.18 -39.97
C VAL A 335 26.42 -6.29 -40.41
N LEU A 336 25.51 -6.31 -39.44
CA LEU A 336 24.08 -6.18 -39.67
C LEU A 336 23.60 -4.81 -39.17
N SER A 337 22.49 -4.32 -39.72
CA SER A 337 21.87 -3.10 -39.22
C SER A 337 20.37 -3.25 -39.10
N ARG A 338 19.80 -2.74 -38.01
CA ARG A 338 18.36 -2.74 -37.76
C ARG A 338 17.89 -1.31 -37.52
N GLN A 339 16.85 -0.93 -38.25
CA GLN A 339 16.11 0.29 -37.96
C GLN A 339 15.09 -0.03 -36.86
N VAL A 340 15.08 0.79 -35.82
CA VAL A 340 14.16 0.69 -34.69
C VAL A 340 13.38 1.98 -34.62
N GLU A 341 12.06 1.85 -34.70
CA GLU A 341 11.16 2.99 -34.54
C GLU A 341 11.22 3.48 -33.10
N VAL A 342 11.55 4.76 -32.90
CA VAL A 342 11.61 5.35 -31.56
C VAL A 342 10.52 6.40 -31.39
N THR A 343 9.88 6.38 -30.24
CA THR A 343 8.96 7.43 -29.79
C THR A 343 9.53 8.07 -28.53
N VAL A 344 9.89 9.35 -28.60
CA VAL A 344 10.30 10.15 -27.45
C VAL A 344 9.08 10.87 -26.90
N VAL A 345 8.69 10.50 -25.68
CA VAL A 345 7.49 11.04 -25.03
C VAL A 345 7.75 12.49 -24.58
N PRO A 346 6.83 13.44 -24.84
CA PRO A 346 6.94 14.81 -24.34
C PRO A 346 7.09 14.87 -22.83
N LEU A 347 7.65 15.96 -22.31
CA LEU A 347 7.63 16.24 -20.88
C LEU A 347 6.17 16.36 -20.40
N PRO A 348 5.83 15.82 -19.22
CA PRO A 348 4.48 15.98 -18.68
C PRO A 348 4.20 17.46 -18.38
N SER A 349 2.99 17.90 -18.69
CA SER A 349 2.45 19.19 -18.27
C SER A 349 2.34 19.28 -16.75
N GLU A 350 2.19 20.49 -16.21
CA GLU A 350 2.01 20.68 -14.76
C GLU A 350 0.75 19.99 -14.22
N GLU A 351 -0.30 19.90 -15.05
CA GLU A 351 -1.52 19.15 -14.72
C GLU A 351 -1.25 17.63 -14.67
N GLU A 352 -0.56 17.08 -15.67
CA GLU A 352 -0.19 15.66 -15.68
C GLU A 352 0.75 15.31 -14.53
N LYS A 353 1.74 16.17 -14.24
CA LYS A 353 2.62 16.02 -13.06
C LYS A 353 1.81 16.00 -11.77
N THR A 354 0.85 16.92 -11.64
CA THR A 354 -0.05 17.00 -10.48
C THR A 354 -0.86 15.72 -10.32
N GLN A 355 -1.49 15.23 -11.39
CA GLN A 355 -2.28 14.00 -11.36
C GLN A 355 -1.41 12.78 -11.07
N GLN A 356 -0.24 12.67 -11.69
CA GLN A 356 0.70 11.58 -11.44
C GLN A 356 1.28 11.63 -10.02
N ALA A 357 1.56 12.81 -9.47
CA ALA A 357 2.02 12.98 -8.10
C ALA A 357 0.94 12.59 -7.09
N LEU A 358 -0.30 13.05 -7.29
CA LEU A 358 -1.44 12.62 -6.47
C LEU A 358 -1.69 11.12 -6.60
N ALA A 359 -1.62 10.54 -7.79
CA ALA A 359 -1.79 9.11 -8.06
C ALA A 359 -0.66 8.23 -7.48
N ALA A 360 0.54 8.79 -7.29
CA ALA A 360 1.66 8.09 -6.67
C ALA A 360 1.57 8.01 -5.14
N VAL A 361 0.74 8.84 -4.48
CA VAL A 361 0.57 8.78 -3.01
C VAL A 361 -0.03 7.43 -2.60
N SER A 362 0.63 6.71 -1.71
CA SER A 362 0.13 5.43 -1.18
C SER A 362 0.07 5.50 0.34
N LEU A 363 -1.03 5.02 0.91
CA LEU A 363 -1.20 4.85 2.36
C LEU A 363 -1.60 3.38 2.61
N PRO A 364 -0.67 2.51 3.01
CA PRO A 364 -0.98 1.11 3.29
C PRO A 364 -1.78 0.94 4.60
N GLY A 365 -2.48 -0.19 4.74
CA GLY A 365 -3.10 -0.59 6.02
C GLY A 365 -4.34 0.20 6.45
N LEU A 366 -4.96 1.00 5.56
CA LEU A 366 -6.07 1.86 5.95
C LEU A 366 -7.35 1.14 6.41
N HIS A 367 -7.49 -0.16 6.15
CA HIS A 367 -8.59 -0.98 6.67
C HIS A 367 -8.45 -1.36 8.14
N ASP A 368 -7.26 -1.22 8.73
CA ASP A 368 -6.96 -1.56 10.12
C ASP A 368 -5.91 -0.60 10.71
N VAL A 369 -6.30 0.67 10.88
CA VAL A 369 -5.39 1.69 11.42
C VAL A 369 -5.34 1.58 12.94
N ARG A 370 -4.24 1.01 13.44
CA ARG A 370 -3.92 0.88 14.87
C ARG A 370 -2.75 1.74 15.34
N SER A 371 -1.83 2.08 14.43
CA SER A 371 -0.62 2.86 14.66
C SER A 371 -0.67 4.19 13.90
N ASN A 372 0.29 5.08 14.17
CA ASN A 372 0.43 6.33 13.42
C ASN A 372 0.65 6.09 11.92
N LEU A 373 0.15 6.99 11.09
CA LEU A 373 0.30 6.96 9.63
C LEU A 373 1.46 7.86 9.18
N THR A 374 2.14 7.48 8.12
CA THR A 374 3.11 8.35 7.42
C THR A 374 2.40 9.12 6.32
N LEU A 375 2.13 10.42 6.54
CA LEU A 375 1.52 11.29 5.54
C LEU A 375 2.60 12.08 4.79
N PRO A 376 2.93 11.76 3.53
CA PRO A 376 4.00 12.43 2.80
C PRO A 376 3.65 13.90 2.53
N THR A 377 4.60 14.80 2.75
CA THR A 377 4.46 16.25 2.49
C THR A 377 5.00 16.67 1.12
N THR A 378 5.68 15.75 0.43
CA THR A 378 6.21 15.93 -0.92
C THR A 378 5.88 14.70 -1.76
N GLY A 379 5.39 14.92 -2.98
CA GLY A 379 5.04 13.86 -3.93
C GLY A 379 6.02 13.75 -5.08
N LYS A 380 5.68 12.94 -6.08
CA LYS A 380 6.43 12.82 -7.34
C LYS A 380 6.67 14.23 -7.95
N TYR A 381 7.82 14.43 -8.59
CA TYR A 381 8.26 15.72 -9.15
C TYR A 381 8.49 16.83 -8.11
N ASP A 382 8.77 16.45 -6.86
CA ASP A 382 8.98 17.37 -5.72
C ASP A 382 7.79 18.31 -5.48
N LEU A 383 6.59 17.90 -5.88
CA LEU A 383 5.39 18.72 -5.71
C LEU A 383 4.92 18.67 -4.24
N PRO A 384 4.58 19.82 -3.63
CA PRO A 384 4.15 19.87 -2.24
C PRO A 384 2.76 19.25 -2.08
N LEU A 385 2.62 18.35 -1.10
CA LEU A 385 1.37 17.72 -0.71
C LEU A 385 0.84 18.36 0.56
N THR A 386 -0.42 18.78 0.54
CA THR A 386 -1.12 19.26 1.74
C THR A 386 -2.21 18.26 2.13
N TRP A 387 -2.35 18.00 3.41
CA TRP A 387 -3.33 17.05 3.94
C TRP A 387 -4.49 17.77 4.65
N ARG A 388 -5.65 17.12 4.61
CA ARG A 388 -6.83 17.49 5.39
C ARG A 388 -7.52 16.23 5.90
N SER A 389 -7.76 16.17 7.20
CA SER A 389 -8.52 15.13 7.87
C SER A 389 -9.96 15.57 8.07
N SER A 390 -10.90 14.65 7.87
CA SER A 390 -12.31 14.85 8.26
C SER A 390 -12.48 14.90 9.78
N ASN A 391 -11.51 14.39 10.55
CA ASN A 391 -11.47 14.44 12.00
C ASN A 391 -10.01 14.58 12.53
N PRO A 392 -9.46 15.81 12.56
CA PRO A 392 -8.09 16.08 13.01
C PRO A 392 -7.78 15.67 14.46
N ALA A 393 -8.81 15.45 15.29
CA ALA A 393 -8.65 14.95 16.65
C ALA A 393 -8.38 13.43 16.72
N VAL A 394 -8.57 12.72 15.61
CA VAL A 394 -8.34 11.27 15.49
C VAL A 394 -7.12 10.98 14.63
N ILE A 395 -6.97 11.67 13.50
CA ILE A 395 -5.75 11.61 12.68
C ILE A 395 -5.33 13.05 12.38
N THR A 396 -4.17 13.47 12.87
CA THR A 396 -3.65 14.81 12.58
C THR A 396 -3.34 14.98 11.10
N ASP A 397 -3.67 16.14 10.54
CA ASP A 397 -3.48 16.48 9.12
C ASP A 397 -2.45 17.58 8.90
N ASP A 398 -1.86 18.11 9.97
CA ASP A 398 -0.77 19.08 9.95
C ASP A 398 0.27 18.71 11.03
N GLU A 399 1.43 19.36 10.97
CA GLU A 399 2.43 19.27 12.03
C GLU A 399 1.88 19.86 13.34
N VAL A 400 2.04 19.12 14.44
CA VAL A 400 1.63 19.56 15.78
C VAL A 400 2.80 19.38 16.74
N ASP A 401 3.23 20.47 17.39
CA ASP A 401 4.34 20.48 18.36
C ASP A 401 5.65 19.86 17.81
N GLY A 402 5.93 20.06 16.51
CA GLY A 402 7.11 19.51 15.83
C GLY A 402 6.99 18.04 15.41
N VAL A 403 5.80 17.43 15.56
CA VAL A 403 5.51 16.07 15.12
C VAL A 403 4.78 16.09 13.79
N ALA A 404 5.32 15.37 12.80
CA ALA A 404 4.76 15.26 11.45
C ALA A 404 3.30 14.78 11.44
N PRO A 405 2.48 15.20 10.45
CA PRO A 405 1.07 14.81 10.34
C PRO A 405 0.88 13.28 10.27
N GLY A 406 -0.30 12.80 10.66
CA GLY A 406 -0.64 11.38 10.68
C GLY A 406 -0.59 10.72 12.06
N VAL A 407 -0.50 11.49 13.15
CA VAL A 407 -0.60 10.95 14.52
C VAL A 407 -2.04 10.49 14.75
N VAL A 408 -2.19 9.24 15.19
CA VAL A 408 -3.47 8.57 15.39
C VAL A 408 -3.83 8.54 16.87
N THR A 409 -5.04 9.01 17.21
CA THR A 409 -5.61 8.94 18.55
C THR A 409 -6.85 8.05 18.54
N ARG A 410 -6.75 6.86 19.15
CA ARG A 410 -7.81 5.86 19.17
C ARG A 410 -8.86 6.13 20.26
N GLY A 411 -10.13 6.19 19.86
CA GLY A 411 -11.29 6.34 20.74
C GLY A 411 -11.76 5.01 21.37
N ALA A 412 -12.88 5.03 22.09
CA ALA A 412 -13.46 3.81 22.67
C ALA A 412 -14.18 2.92 21.65
N ASP A 413 -14.54 3.48 20.49
CA ASP A 413 -15.24 2.82 19.39
C ASP A 413 -14.40 3.00 18.11
N ASP A 414 -14.59 2.10 17.13
CA ASP A 414 -14.01 2.23 15.80
C ASP A 414 -14.49 3.51 15.11
N GLN A 415 -13.61 4.17 14.35
CA GLN A 415 -13.88 5.44 13.68
C GLN A 415 -13.39 5.45 12.24
N THR A 416 -14.27 5.82 11.31
CA THR A 416 -13.87 6.07 9.92
C THR A 416 -13.45 7.53 9.74
N VAL A 417 -12.25 7.74 9.17
CA VAL A 417 -11.68 9.06 8.88
C VAL A 417 -11.35 9.15 7.40
N THR A 418 -11.91 10.12 6.70
CA THR A 418 -11.47 10.51 5.36
C THR A 418 -10.26 11.43 5.45
N LEU A 419 -9.16 11.06 4.81
CA LEU A 419 -7.97 11.88 4.58
C LEU A 419 -8.01 12.39 3.14
N THR A 420 -7.73 13.67 2.94
CA THR A 420 -7.65 14.30 1.61
C THR A 420 -6.27 14.88 1.43
N VAL A 421 -5.55 14.41 0.41
CA VAL A 421 -4.30 15.03 -0.04
C VAL A 421 -4.58 15.94 -1.22
N SER A 422 -3.90 17.08 -1.30
CA SER A 422 -4.10 18.07 -2.35
C SER A 422 -2.79 18.66 -2.87
N ILE A 423 -2.79 18.97 -4.16
CA ILE A 423 -1.81 19.83 -4.84
C ILE A 423 -2.63 20.94 -5.52
N GLY A 424 -2.60 22.16 -4.96
CA GLY A 424 -3.50 23.23 -5.41
C GLY A 424 -4.98 22.86 -5.21
N GLU A 425 -5.78 22.94 -6.27
CA GLU A 425 -7.21 22.57 -6.23
C GLU A 425 -7.47 21.08 -6.50
N SER A 426 -6.47 20.35 -7.02
CA SER A 426 -6.56 18.92 -7.30
C SER A 426 -6.41 18.11 -6.02
N VAL A 427 -7.27 17.11 -5.83
CA VAL A 427 -7.32 16.32 -4.59
C VAL A 427 -7.41 14.82 -4.85
N ARG A 428 -6.84 14.02 -3.95
CA ARG A 428 -7.09 12.58 -3.81
C ARG A 428 -7.56 12.28 -2.39
N ARG A 429 -8.46 11.32 -2.24
CA ARG A 429 -9.05 10.97 -0.94
C ARG A 429 -8.76 9.52 -0.58
N PHE A 430 -8.58 9.29 0.72
CA PHE A 430 -8.38 8.00 1.34
C PHE A 430 -9.36 7.84 2.50
N THR A 431 -9.77 6.61 2.78
CA THR A 431 -10.64 6.30 3.92
C THR A 431 -9.92 5.34 4.84
N ALA A 432 -9.69 5.79 6.07
CA ALA A 432 -9.04 5.05 7.15
C ALA A 432 -10.08 4.54 8.14
N LEU A 433 -10.00 3.27 8.54
CA LEU A 433 -10.71 2.69 9.68
C LEU A 433 -9.76 2.63 10.88
N VAL A 434 -9.94 3.58 11.79
CA VAL A 434 -9.18 3.65 13.06
C VAL A 434 -9.85 2.76 14.08
N ARG A 435 -9.12 1.77 14.60
CA ARG A 435 -9.66 0.82 15.59
C ARG A 435 -9.82 1.41 16.98
N ALA A 436 -10.80 0.93 17.71
CA ALA A 436 -11.01 1.25 19.12
C ALA A 436 -9.75 0.95 19.94
N ARG A 437 -9.43 1.82 20.90
CA ARG A 437 -8.28 1.70 21.80
C ARG A 437 -8.39 0.47 22.71
N VAL A 438 -7.28 -0.23 22.89
CA VAL A 438 -7.13 -1.27 23.92
C VAL A 438 -6.57 -0.70 25.24
N PRO A 439 -6.87 -1.33 26.40
CA PRO A 439 -6.18 -1.02 27.66
C PRO A 439 -4.67 -1.29 27.54
N ALA A 440 -3.87 -0.52 28.28
CA ALA A 440 -2.43 -0.78 28.36
C ALA A 440 -2.18 -2.17 28.99
N PRO A 441 -1.32 -3.01 28.38
CA PRO A 441 -1.05 -4.36 28.87
C PRO A 441 -0.29 -4.32 30.20
N VAL A 442 -0.58 -5.28 31.08
CA VAL A 442 0.24 -5.58 32.26
C VAL A 442 0.98 -6.87 31.95
N THR A 443 2.31 -6.78 31.86
CA THR A 443 3.18 -7.92 31.53
C THR A 443 3.61 -8.65 32.80
N THR A 444 3.63 -9.98 32.72
CA THR A 444 3.95 -10.90 33.82
C THR A 444 4.85 -12.05 33.34
N ASP A 445 4.98 -12.21 32.03
CA ASP A 445 5.69 -13.32 31.40
C ASP A 445 6.59 -12.78 30.29
N TYR A 446 7.29 -13.68 29.58
CA TYR A 446 8.27 -13.30 28.55
C TYR A 446 8.19 -14.21 27.32
N LEU A 447 8.39 -13.61 26.15
CA LEU A 447 8.64 -14.27 24.88
C LEU A 447 10.08 -14.01 24.44
N PHE A 448 10.80 -15.05 24.05
CA PHE A 448 12.13 -14.93 23.49
C PHE A 448 12.13 -15.39 22.04
N ALA A 449 12.30 -14.44 21.12
CA ALA A 449 12.60 -14.73 19.71
C ALA A 449 14.10 -14.95 19.52
N HIS A 450 14.48 -16.06 18.90
CA HIS A 450 15.88 -16.38 18.64
C HIS A 450 16.03 -17.23 17.38
N PHE A 451 17.26 -17.41 16.91
CA PHE A 451 17.62 -18.48 15.97
C PHE A 451 18.60 -19.47 16.63
N THR A 452 18.88 -20.59 15.99
CA THR A 452 19.78 -21.62 16.55
C THR A 452 21.19 -21.55 15.95
N GLY A 453 21.34 -21.10 14.70
CA GLY A 453 22.62 -20.76 14.08
C GLY A 453 23.67 -21.85 14.21
N THR A 454 23.34 -23.06 13.76
CA THR A 454 24.32 -24.12 13.49
C THR A 454 24.78 -24.15 12.04
N GLU A 455 24.09 -23.41 11.14
CA GLU A 455 24.40 -23.27 9.71
C GLU A 455 24.53 -24.61 8.95
N ARG A 456 23.98 -25.71 9.48
CA ARG A 456 24.00 -27.06 8.89
C ARG A 456 22.75 -27.37 8.08
N SER A 457 21.66 -26.64 8.33
CA SER A 457 20.40 -26.79 7.63
C SER A 457 19.73 -25.44 7.38
N ALA A 458 18.83 -25.38 6.40
CA ALA A 458 18.03 -24.19 6.12
C ALA A 458 17.16 -23.74 7.31
N ASN A 459 16.85 -24.66 8.24
CA ASN A 459 16.03 -24.37 9.42
C ASN A 459 16.84 -23.85 10.61
N ASP A 460 18.17 -23.84 10.53
CA ASP A 460 19.03 -23.35 11.61
C ASP A 460 19.07 -21.81 11.65
N GLU A 461 18.76 -21.19 10.52
CA GLU A 461 18.73 -19.75 10.29
C GLU A 461 17.28 -19.31 10.07
N GLN A 462 16.38 -19.77 10.94
CA GLN A 462 14.96 -19.40 10.99
C GLN A 462 14.58 -19.09 12.43
N ILE A 463 13.41 -18.49 12.65
CA ILE A 463 13.02 -17.95 13.96
C ILE A 463 12.35 -19.03 14.82
N TYR A 464 12.78 -19.13 16.07
CA TYR A 464 12.23 -19.97 17.12
C TYR A 464 11.79 -19.11 18.29
N PHE A 465 10.75 -19.56 19.00
CA PHE A 465 10.30 -18.92 20.24
C PHE A 465 10.56 -19.80 21.46
N ALA A 466 10.94 -19.17 22.56
CA ALA A 466 10.89 -19.74 23.90
C ALA A 466 10.04 -18.83 24.81
N THR A 467 9.46 -19.41 25.86
CA THR A 467 8.63 -18.68 26.82
C THR A 467 9.16 -18.84 28.23
N SER A 468 8.93 -17.86 29.08
CA SER A 468 9.31 -17.87 30.50
C SER A 468 8.29 -17.09 31.33
N SER A 469 8.08 -17.51 32.57
CA SER A 469 7.23 -16.81 33.55
C SER A 469 8.03 -16.02 34.60
N ASP A 470 9.36 -16.04 34.52
CA ASP A 470 10.27 -15.44 35.51
C ASP A 470 11.50 -14.74 34.87
N GLY A 471 11.62 -14.80 33.54
CA GLY A 471 12.74 -14.25 32.76
C GLY A 471 14.02 -15.11 32.82
N ASP A 472 14.04 -16.16 33.63
CA ASP A 472 15.25 -16.96 33.94
C ASP A 472 15.13 -18.42 33.52
N THR A 473 13.92 -18.97 33.56
CA THR A 473 13.61 -20.36 33.21
C THR A 473 12.85 -20.41 31.89
N TRP A 474 13.53 -20.82 30.82
CA TRP A 474 13.01 -20.81 29.46
C TRP A 474 12.54 -22.19 29.00
N ALA A 475 11.35 -22.23 28.40
CA ALA A 475 10.78 -23.40 27.74
C ALA A 475 10.64 -23.17 26.23
N ASP A 476 11.23 -24.06 25.44
CA ASP A 476 11.11 -24.04 23.97
C ASP A 476 9.67 -24.30 23.55
N THR A 477 9.14 -23.47 22.65
CA THR A 477 7.78 -23.68 22.10
C THR A 477 7.72 -24.83 21.10
N ARG A 478 8.85 -25.13 20.43
CA ARG A 478 8.97 -26.17 19.40
C ARG A 478 10.32 -26.91 19.50
N PRO A 479 10.41 -28.16 18.99
CA PRO A 479 11.68 -28.89 18.93
C PRO A 479 12.61 -28.34 17.83
N ASN A 480 13.88 -28.75 17.88
CA ASN A 480 14.89 -28.35 16.90
C ASN A 480 14.48 -28.75 15.46
N GLY A 481 14.74 -27.87 14.49
CA GLY A 481 14.39 -28.10 13.09
C GLY A 481 12.93 -27.79 12.75
N SER A 482 12.13 -27.32 13.71
CA SER A 482 10.75 -26.85 13.51
C SER A 482 10.64 -25.37 13.90
N PRO A 483 11.10 -24.44 13.04
CA PRO A 483 11.00 -23.02 13.32
C PRO A 483 9.55 -22.56 13.43
N VAL A 484 9.35 -21.46 14.15
CA VAL A 484 8.06 -20.79 14.34
C VAL A 484 7.75 -19.88 13.15
N LEU A 485 8.70 -19.05 12.72
CA LEU A 485 8.60 -18.24 11.50
C LEU A 485 9.74 -18.59 10.55
N SER A 486 9.45 -18.57 9.26
CA SER A 486 10.45 -18.80 8.22
C SER A 486 10.28 -17.86 7.05
N SER A 487 11.39 -17.42 6.46
CA SER A 487 11.39 -16.58 5.27
C SER A 487 11.71 -17.40 4.02
N SER A 488 10.88 -17.28 2.99
CA SER A 488 11.13 -17.83 1.66
C SER A 488 11.53 -16.76 0.62
N ILE A 489 11.55 -15.50 1.06
CA ILE A 489 11.92 -14.32 0.28
C ILE A 489 13.35 -13.90 0.61
N GLY A 490 13.94 -13.05 -0.24
CA GLY A 490 15.31 -12.57 -0.03
C GLY A 490 16.34 -13.71 -0.05
N ASP A 491 17.24 -13.69 0.93
CA ASP A 491 18.29 -14.68 1.15
C ASP A 491 17.77 -16.02 1.73
N LYS A 492 16.49 -16.08 2.09
CA LYS A 492 15.78 -17.28 2.60
C LYS A 492 16.27 -17.80 3.96
N GLY A 493 17.07 -17.01 4.66
CA GLY A 493 17.44 -17.23 6.06
C GLY A 493 17.16 -15.96 6.83
N VAL A 494 16.79 -16.11 8.10
CA VAL A 494 16.55 -15.00 9.00
C VAL A 494 17.29 -15.18 10.32
N ARG A 495 18.01 -14.14 10.71
CA ARG A 495 18.88 -14.10 11.88
C ARG A 495 18.56 -12.87 12.71
N ASP A 496 19.01 -12.88 13.96
CA ASP A 496 18.98 -11.71 14.85
C ASP A 496 17.57 -11.08 14.96
N PRO A 497 16.52 -11.86 15.30
CA PRO A 497 15.16 -11.34 15.34
C PRO A 497 14.95 -10.37 16.50
N PHE A 498 14.36 -9.21 16.21
CA PHE A 498 13.94 -8.24 17.20
C PHE A 498 12.42 -8.07 17.25
N LEU A 499 11.85 -8.30 18.44
CA LEU A 499 10.43 -8.19 18.73
C LEU A 499 10.08 -6.80 19.27
N VAL A 500 9.12 -6.13 18.64
CA VAL A 500 8.66 -4.79 19.01
C VAL A 500 7.19 -4.85 19.37
N ARG A 501 6.82 -4.43 20.58
CA ARG A 501 5.43 -4.10 20.91
C ARG A 501 5.17 -2.63 20.57
N SER A 502 4.05 -2.38 19.90
CA SER A 502 3.54 -1.03 19.65
C SER A 502 3.22 -0.27 20.95
N PRO A 503 3.35 1.07 20.96
CA PRO A 503 3.02 1.88 22.13
C PRO A 503 1.54 1.78 22.53
N GLU A 504 0.64 1.44 21.60
CA GLU A 504 -0.77 1.14 21.87
C GLU A 504 -0.97 -0.21 22.58
N GLY A 505 -0.03 -1.14 22.38
CA GLY A 505 0.06 -2.41 23.10
C GLY A 505 -0.51 -3.64 22.40
N ASP A 506 -1.23 -3.49 21.28
CA ASP A 506 -1.98 -4.54 20.56
C ASP A 506 -1.45 -4.88 19.15
N THR A 507 -0.25 -4.42 18.83
CA THR A 507 0.44 -4.78 17.59
C THR A 507 1.88 -5.12 17.91
N PHE A 508 2.37 -6.19 17.29
CA PHE A 508 3.72 -6.71 17.40
C PHE A 508 4.37 -6.75 16.03
N TYR A 509 5.63 -6.32 15.97
CA TYR A 509 6.46 -6.48 14.79
C TYR A 509 7.64 -7.38 15.15
N LEU A 510 8.00 -8.28 14.24
CA LEU A 510 9.28 -8.99 14.31
C LEU A 510 10.11 -8.55 13.11
N ILE A 511 11.24 -7.90 13.35
CA ILE A 511 12.21 -7.52 12.32
C ILE A 511 13.44 -8.42 12.44
N ALA A 512 14.03 -8.83 11.31
CA ALA A 512 15.16 -9.74 11.31
C ALA A 512 16.11 -9.46 10.14
N THR A 513 17.37 -9.84 10.32
CA THR A 513 18.38 -9.88 9.26
C THR A 513 17.94 -10.83 8.16
N ASP A 514 17.91 -10.40 6.89
CA ASP A 514 17.73 -11.29 5.73
C ASP A 514 19.09 -11.89 5.32
N LEU A 515 19.41 -13.08 5.83
CA LEU A 515 20.69 -13.76 5.58
C LEU A 515 20.59 -15.27 5.79
N SER A 516 20.98 -16.05 4.76
CA SER A 516 21.28 -17.46 4.91
C SER A 516 22.73 -17.76 4.54
N ILE A 517 23.53 -18.11 5.54
CA ILE A 517 24.88 -18.63 5.33
C ILE A 517 24.82 -20.06 4.79
N PHE A 518 23.82 -20.85 5.17
CA PHE A 518 23.59 -22.19 4.64
C PHE A 518 23.42 -22.17 3.12
N HIS A 519 22.48 -21.36 2.61
CA HIS A 519 22.23 -21.27 1.17
C HIS A 519 23.38 -20.61 0.40
N ARG A 520 24.22 -19.82 1.09
CA ARG A 520 25.47 -19.26 0.56
C ARG A 520 26.66 -20.22 0.60
N GLY A 521 26.47 -21.46 1.04
CA GLY A 521 27.53 -22.48 1.05
C GLY A 521 28.56 -22.31 2.17
N GLY A 522 28.18 -21.67 3.28
CA GLY A 522 29.01 -21.45 4.46
C GLY A 522 29.75 -20.11 4.45
N TRP A 523 30.21 -19.68 5.63
CA TRP A 523 30.86 -18.38 5.85
C TRP A 523 32.08 -18.13 4.94
N GLY A 524 32.83 -19.18 4.59
CA GLY A 524 34.01 -19.07 3.72
C GLY A 524 33.71 -18.66 2.27
N ASN A 525 32.47 -18.86 1.80
CA ASN A 525 32.05 -18.58 0.42
C ASN A 525 31.05 -17.41 0.33
N ALA A 526 30.54 -16.93 1.46
CA ALA A 526 29.31 -16.15 1.47
C ALA A 526 29.46 -14.69 1.03
N GLN A 527 30.67 -14.10 1.14
CA GLN A 527 30.95 -12.66 0.97
C GLN A 527 29.83 -11.77 1.55
N ALA A 528 29.23 -12.20 2.66
CA ALA A 528 27.90 -11.75 3.08
C ALA A 528 27.85 -10.27 3.49
N THR A 529 29.01 -9.67 3.79
CA THR A 529 29.13 -8.24 4.07
C THR A 529 29.18 -7.36 2.83
N GLU A 530 29.40 -7.93 1.64
CA GLU A 530 29.58 -7.21 0.37
C GLU A 530 28.43 -7.47 -0.61
N THR A 531 27.87 -8.68 -0.57
CA THR A 531 26.78 -9.13 -1.45
C THR A 531 25.58 -9.63 -0.66
N GLY A 532 25.45 -9.20 0.59
CA GLY A 532 24.33 -9.51 1.48
C GLY A 532 23.05 -8.81 1.06
N SER A 533 21.93 -9.22 1.65
CA SER A 533 20.67 -8.50 1.48
C SER A 533 20.77 -7.09 2.06
N LEU A 534 20.17 -6.13 1.37
CA LEU A 534 20.05 -4.74 1.82
C LEU A 534 18.72 -4.47 2.56
N GLY A 535 17.89 -5.52 2.69
CA GLY A 535 16.60 -5.43 3.33
C GLY A 535 16.52 -6.19 4.66
N LEU A 536 15.50 -5.83 5.44
CA LEU A 536 15.10 -6.50 6.67
C LEU A 536 13.84 -7.31 6.41
N VAL A 537 13.74 -8.51 6.97
CA VAL A 537 12.49 -9.27 6.96
C VAL A 537 11.61 -8.80 8.11
N VAL A 538 10.37 -8.42 7.80
CA VAL A 538 9.40 -7.93 8.79
C VAL A 538 8.17 -8.83 8.79
N TRP A 539 7.72 -9.20 9.99
CA TRP A 539 6.41 -9.79 10.24
C TRP A 539 5.59 -8.89 11.17
N LYS A 540 4.27 -8.96 11.05
CA LYS A 540 3.31 -8.27 11.92
C LYS A 540 2.38 -9.29 12.59
N SER A 541 2.00 -9.05 13.84
CA SER A 541 0.99 -9.83 14.56
C SER A 541 0.18 -8.92 15.50
N HIS A 542 -1.02 -9.34 15.86
CA HIS A 542 -1.87 -8.67 16.86
C HIS A 542 -2.03 -9.47 18.16
N ASP A 543 -1.61 -10.74 18.17
CA ASP A 543 -1.81 -11.66 19.29
C ASP A 543 -0.60 -12.57 19.57
N LEU A 544 0.52 -12.36 18.86
CA LEU A 544 1.75 -13.17 18.88
C LEU A 544 1.59 -14.63 18.42
N ALA A 545 0.37 -15.07 18.09
CA ALA A 545 0.06 -16.42 17.65
C ALA A 545 -0.08 -16.51 16.12
N HIS A 546 -0.72 -15.51 15.51
CA HIS A 546 -0.95 -15.39 14.08
C HIS A 546 -0.10 -14.26 13.51
N TRP A 547 0.69 -14.57 12.48
CA TRP A 547 1.63 -13.64 11.89
C TRP A 547 1.33 -13.45 10.41
N SER A 548 1.55 -12.23 9.92
CA SER A 548 1.50 -11.92 8.49
C SER A 548 2.48 -12.78 7.68
N THR A 549 2.32 -12.83 6.37
CA THR A 549 3.44 -13.25 5.51
C THR A 549 4.64 -12.29 5.68
N PRO A 550 5.90 -12.76 5.55
CA PRO A 550 7.06 -11.88 5.63
C PRO A 550 7.04 -10.84 4.51
N GLN A 551 7.46 -9.62 4.83
CA GLN A 551 7.79 -8.59 3.85
C GLN A 551 9.29 -8.27 3.91
N LEU A 552 9.89 -7.88 2.79
CA LEU A 552 11.27 -7.43 2.73
C LEU A 552 11.29 -5.89 2.64
N ALA A 553 11.74 -5.24 3.71
CA ALA A 553 11.87 -3.79 3.77
C ALA A 553 13.29 -3.38 3.38
N ASP A 554 13.47 -2.71 2.24
CA ASP A 554 14.76 -2.19 1.80
C ASP A 554 15.14 -0.95 2.60
N VAL A 555 16.20 -1.06 3.42
CA VAL A 555 16.65 0.00 4.31
C VAL A 555 18.06 0.51 3.95
N ALA A 556 18.85 -0.32 3.27
CA ALA A 556 20.26 -0.03 3.04
C ALA A 556 20.60 0.35 1.59
N SER A 557 19.73 0.12 0.59
CA SER A 557 20.01 0.55 -0.79
C SER A 557 20.26 2.06 -0.98
N PRO A 558 19.69 2.97 -0.18
CA PRO A 558 20.02 4.40 -0.28
C PRO A 558 21.44 4.72 0.20
N ILE A 559 22.11 3.82 0.91
CA ILE A 559 23.47 4.02 1.42
C ILE A 559 24.47 3.68 0.30
N PRO A 560 25.31 4.64 -0.16
CA PRO A 560 26.29 4.37 -1.21
C PRO A 560 27.24 3.22 -0.85
N GLY A 561 27.33 2.25 -1.76
CA GLY A 561 28.19 1.08 -1.62
C GLY A 561 27.79 0.13 -0.48
N ALA A 562 26.52 0.17 -0.05
CA ALA A 562 25.99 -0.76 0.94
C ALA A 562 26.17 -2.22 0.49
N GLY A 563 26.67 -3.05 1.40
CA GLY A 563 26.87 -4.48 1.17
C GLY A 563 25.96 -5.39 1.98
N MET A 564 25.29 -4.89 3.02
CA MET A 564 24.30 -5.64 3.82
C MET A 564 23.48 -4.73 4.79
N ALA A 565 22.39 -5.26 5.35
CA ALA A 565 21.66 -4.73 6.50
C ALA A 565 21.48 -5.81 7.60
N TRP A 566 22.22 -5.73 8.71
CA TRP A 566 22.29 -6.79 9.74
C TRP A 566 21.90 -6.33 11.13
N ALA A 567 21.43 -7.30 11.94
CA ALA A 567 21.06 -7.19 13.34
C ALA A 567 20.17 -5.97 13.63
N PRO A 568 18.97 -5.92 13.02
CA PRO A 568 18.09 -4.78 13.20
C PRO A 568 17.43 -4.82 14.58
N GLU A 569 17.32 -3.65 15.20
CA GLU A 569 16.38 -3.44 16.30
C GLU A 569 15.60 -2.14 16.11
N ALA A 570 14.60 -1.90 16.95
CA ALA A 570 13.78 -0.71 16.88
C ALA A 570 13.41 -0.16 18.26
N PHE A 571 13.41 1.16 18.38
CA PHE A 571 13.00 1.85 19.60
C PHE A 571 11.90 2.88 19.32
N TRP A 572 10.83 2.90 20.12
CA TRP A 572 9.76 3.88 19.99
C TRP A 572 10.13 5.23 20.62
N ASP A 573 10.22 6.28 19.80
CA ASP A 573 10.36 7.65 20.29
C ASP A 573 8.98 8.28 20.55
N ALA A 574 8.58 8.30 21.82
CA ALA A 574 7.32 8.90 22.23
C ALA A 574 7.23 10.42 21.96
N ALA A 575 8.36 11.14 21.85
CA ALA A 575 8.35 12.57 21.56
C ALA A 575 8.13 12.86 20.07
N GLN A 576 8.69 12.02 19.18
CA GLN A 576 8.57 12.19 17.72
C GLN A 576 7.48 11.30 17.09
N GLN A 577 6.91 10.38 17.87
CA GLN A 577 5.79 9.52 17.47
C GLN A 577 6.13 8.60 16.27
N HIS A 578 7.33 8.04 16.27
CA HIS A 578 7.82 7.03 15.32
C HIS A 578 8.80 6.04 15.98
N TYR A 579 9.12 4.97 15.27
CA TYR A 579 10.22 4.08 15.60
C TYR A 579 11.52 4.60 15.01
N VAL A 580 12.61 4.48 15.77
CA VAL A 580 13.99 4.55 15.28
C VAL A 580 14.45 3.11 15.09
N VAL A 581 14.60 2.69 13.84
CA VAL A 581 15.07 1.35 13.45
C VAL A 581 16.53 1.47 13.09
N TYR A 582 17.39 0.65 13.68
CA TYR A 582 18.84 0.73 13.50
C TYR A 582 19.44 -0.64 13.21
N TRP A 583 20.48 -0.66 12.37
CA TRP A 583 21.12 -1.87 11.86
C TRP A 583 22.56 -1.58 11.47
N ALA A 584 23.36 -2.64 11.32
CA ALA A 584 24.74 -2.56 10.85
C ALA A 584 24.81 -2.68 9.32
N THR A 585 25.68 -1.89 8.67
CA THR A 585 25.92 -1.91 7.21
C THR A 585 27.40 -1.68 6.90
N LYS A 586 27.96 -2.49 5.98
CA LYS A 586 29.23 -2.18 5.30
C LYS A 586 28.94 -1.23 4.14
N SER A 587 29.67 -0.12 4.02
CA SER A 587 29.43 0.91 2.98
C SER A 587 30.75 1.54 2.49
N THR A 588 30.93 1.77 1.18
CA THR A 588 32.09 2.49 0.62
C THR A 588 31.63 3.63 -0.31
N PRO A 589 32.29 4.82 -0.33
CA PRO A 589 33.50 5.25 0.36
C PRO A 589 33.22 6.08 1.63
N THR A 590 31.99 6.10 2.15
CA THR A 590 31.52 7.06 3.17
C THR A 590 32.05 6.83 4.60
N ASN A 591 32.97 5.89 4.83
CA ASN A 591 33.49 5.52 6.15
C ASN A 591 34.75 6.32 6.50
N GLY A 592 34.65 7.21 7.49
CA GLY A 592 35.62 8.30 7.70
C GLY A 592 36.85 7.95 8.54
N ILE A 593 36.80 6.93 9.40
CA ILE A 593 37.84 6.69 10.42
C ILE A 593 38.68 5.41 10.20
N GLY A 594 38.24 4.38 9.45
CA GLY A 594 39.12 3.20 9.20
C GLY A 594 38.55 1.93 8.52
N ASP A 595 37.34 1.98 7.96
CA ASP A 595 36.53 0.94 7.29
C ASP A 595 36.61 -0.51 7.83
N PRO A 596 35.64 -0.90 8.68
CA PRO A 596 34.56 -1.81 8.27
C PRO A 596 33.17 -1.37 8.82
N VAL A 597 32.22 -2.32 8.91
CA VAL A 597 30.78 -2.17 9.22
C VAL A 597 30.42 -1.09 10.27
N ASN A 598 29.45 -0.23 9.95
CA ASN A 598 28.93 0.85 10.82
C ASN A 598 27.44 0.68 11.13
N VAL A 599 26.94 1.34 12.18
CA VAL A 599 25.51 1.34 12.51
C VAL A 599 24.82 2.56 11.91
N TYR A 600 23.72 2.32 11.20
CA TYR A 600 22.82 3.32 10.63
C TYR A 600 21.46 3.24 11.33
N TYR A 601 20.69 4.32 11.31
CA TYR A 601 19.27 4.29 11.66
C TYR A 601 18.41 4.93 10.57
N ALA A 602 17.15 4.51 10.49
CA ALA A 602 16.08 5.19 9.80
C ALA A 602 14.86 5.27 10.72
N THR A 603 13.91 6.15 10.37
CA THR A 603 12.67 6.31 11.14
C THR A 603 11.48 5.74 10.36
N THR A 604 10.52 5.14 11.05
CA THR A 604 9.30 4.60 10.45
C THR A 604 8.13 4.64 11.43
N ARG A 605 6.90 4.69 10.94
CA ARG A 605 5.68 4.52 11.76
C ARG A 605 5.00 3.16 11.54
N ASP A 606 5.32 2.47 10.46
CA ASP A 606 4.57 1.34 9.93
C ASP A 606 5.43 0.13 9.53
N PHE A 607 6.77 0.25 9.61
CA PHE A 607 7.73 -0.74 9.10
C PHE A 607 7.57 -1.06 7.61
N VAL A 608 7.02 -0.11 6.85
CA VAL A 608 6.88 -0.17 5.38
C VAL A 608 7.55 1.04 4.76
N THR A 609 7.28 2.22 5.31
CA THR A 609 7.82 3.50 4.87
C THR A 609 8.93 3.94 5.81
N PHE A 610 10.15 4.05 5.29
CA PHE A 610 11.33 4.46 6.05
C PHE A 610 11.82 5.82 5.57
N SER A 611 12.35 6.64 6.49
CA SER A 611 13.14 7.82 6.13
C SER A 611 14.47 7.42 5.49
N ASP A 612 15.16 8.38 4.89
CA ASP A 612 16.56 8.19 4.47
C ASP A 612 17.42 7.74 5.68
N PRO A 613 18.35 6.80 5.48
CA PRO A 613 19.21 6.30 6.54
C PRO A 613 20.26 7.32 6.96
N VAL A 614 20.45 7.46 8.26
CA VAL A 614 21.45 8.31 8.89
C VAL A 614 22.53 7.44 9.51
N LYS A 615 23.80 7.71 9.19
CA LYS A 615 24.93 7.07 9.87
C LYS A 615 24.92 7.46 11.34
N TRP A 616 24.82 6.47 12.23
CA TRP A 616 24.62 6.70 13.65
C TRP A 616 25.89 6.50 14.48
N ILE A 617 26.62 5.42 14.21
CA ILE A 617 27.83 5.05 14.95
C ILE A 617 28.94 4.66 13.96
N ASP A 618 30.07 5.37 14.03
CA ASP A 618 31.29 5.17 13.23
C ASP A 618 32.49 5.03 14.17
N ARG A 619 33.17 3.88 14.10
CA ARG A 619 34.26 3.45 14.99
C ARG A 619 35.49 2.99 14.20
N ASN A 620 36.62 2.88 14.90
CA ASN A 620 37.79 2.18 14.35
C ASN A 620 37.58 0.66 14.49
N GLY A 621 37.11 0.00 13.43
CA GLY A 621 36.74 -1.42 13.43
C GLY A 621 35.23 -1.62 13.21
N SER A 622 34.80 -2.88 13.08
CA SER A 622 33.37 -3.19 12.88
C SER A 622 32.60 -2.86 14.14
N ILE A 623 31.47 -2.16 13.99
CA ILE A 623 30.46 -2.04 15.03
C ILE A 623 29.16 -2.71 14.56
N ILE A 624 28.69 -3.67 15.34
CA ILE A 624 27.53 -4.52 15.04
C ILE A 624 26.68 -4.71 16.31
N ASP A 625 25.53 -5.36 16.13
CA ASP A 625 24.70 -5.89 17.20
C ASP A 625 24.46 -4.87 18.31
N THR A 626 23.81 -3.76 17.95
CA THR A 626 23.47 -2.75 18.95
C THR A 626 22.14 -3.10 19.58
N SER A 627 22.07 -3.09 20.90
CA SER A 627 20.84 -3.21 21.66
C SER A 627 20.61 -2.02 22.57
N MET A 628 19.35 -1.60 22.76
CA MET A 628 19.03 -0.36 23.47
C MET A 628 17.85 -0.47 24.44
N ILE A 629 18.00 0.18 25.60
CA ILE A 629 16.94 0.32 26.60
C ILE A 629 16.91 1.73 27.17
N LYS A 630 15.72 2.19 27.58
CA LYS A 630 15.56 3.49 28.25
C LYS A 630 15.29 3.31 29.74
N VAL A 631 16.05 4.03 30.57
CA VAL A 631 15.90 4.07 32.02
C VAL A 631 15.82 5.53 32.48
N GLY A 632 14.63 5.94 32.92
CA GLY A 632 14.35 7.35 33.22
C GLY A 632 14.55 8.23 31.98
N ASP A 633 15.36 9.27 32.10
CA ASP A 633 15.69 10.19 31.00
C ASP A 633 16.82 9.69 30.09
N TRP A 634 17.49 8.59 30.45
CA TRP A 634 18.67 8.09 29.75
C TRP A 634 18.32 6.92 28.83
N TYR A 635 18.84 6.97 27.61
CA TYR A 635 18.99 5.83 26.73
C TYR A 635 20.34 5.17 27.02
N TYR A 636 20.33 3.86 27.12
CA TYR A 636 21.52 3.02 27.24
C TYR A 636 21.59 2.11 26.03
N ARG A 637 22.77 1.99 25.42
CA ARG A 637 23.01 1.02 24.34
C ARG A 637 24.20 0.15 24.65
N ALA A 638 24.15 -1.10 24.20
CA ALA A 638 25.26 -2.03 24.21
C ALA A 638 25.56 -2.45 22.77
N SER A 639 26.83 -2.41 22.34
CA SER A 639 27.22 -2.75 20.96
C SER A 639 28.47 -3.63 20.95
N GLY A 640 28.58 -4.46 19.91
CA GLY A 640 29.79 -5.20 19.59
C GLY A 640 30.77 -4.35 18.79
N ASP A 641 31.88 -3.90 19.39
CA ASP A 641 32.91 -3.06 18.73
C ASP A 641 34.35 -3.58 18.97
N GLY A 642 34.49 -4.91 19.10
CA GLY A 642 35.68 -5.57 19.65
C GLY A 642 35.62 -5.73 21.18
N GLN A 643 34.62 -5.11 21.81
CA GLN A 643 34.14 -5.31 23.18
C GLN A 643 32.61 -5.44 23.16
N ILE A 644 32.00 -5.77 24.30
CA ILE A 644 30.59 -5.44 24.54
C ILE A 644 30.58 -4.12 25.30
N THR A 645 30.42 -3.03 24.56
CA THR A 645 30.58 -1.66 25.06
C THR A 645 29.23 -1.06 25.40
N ILE A 646 29.09 -0.54 26.62
CA ILE A 646 27.86 0.08 27.14
C ILE A 646 28.04 1.60 27.17
N GLU A 647 27.11 2.31 26.53
CA GLU A 647 27.08 3.78 26.45
C GLU A 647 25.73 4.33 26.92
N ARG A 648 25.68 5.63 27.22
CA ARG A 648 24.43 6.33 27.53
C ARG A 648 24.34 7.72 26.90
N SER A 649 23.12 8.19 26.63
CA SER A 649 22.79 9.55 26.17
C SER A 649 21.35 9.91 26.55
N LYS A 650 21.02 11.20 26.71
CA LYS A 650 19.62 11.68 26.73
C LYS A 650 19.09 12.05 25.34
N ASN A 651 19.96 12.11 24.35
CA ASN A 651 19.62 12.36 22.95
C ASN A 651 19.76 11.07 22.13
N LEU A 652 18.63 10.49 21.75
CA LEU A 652 18.54 9.28 20.94
C LEU A 652 19.23 9.44 19.56
N TYR A 653 19.13 10.63 18.95
CA TYR A 653 19.62 10.90 17.60
C TYR A 653 21.08 11.36 17.55
N ALA A 654 21.75 11.48 18.69
CA ALA A 654 23.16 11.88 18.72
C ALA A 654 24.00 10.88 17.93
N THR A 655 24.75 11.36 16.94
CA THR A 655 25.69 10.55 16.15
C THR A 655 27.02 10.45 16.88
N SER A 656 27.69 9.31 16.78
CA SER A 656 29.01 9.07 17.37
C SER A 656 30.02 8.75 16.26
N THR A 657 31.02 9.62 16.07
CA THR A 657 32.10 9.41 15.11
C THR A 657 33.43 9.57 15.84
N ALA A 658 33.95 8.46 16.36
CA ALA A 658 35.15 8.44 17.17
C ALA A 658 35.83 7.07 17.08
N THR A 659 37.15 7.01 17.21
CA THR A 659 37.89 5.75 17.11
C THR A 659 37.42 4.68 18.11
N GLN A 660 36.93 5.09 19.28
CA GLN A 660 36.39 4.23 20.35
C GLN A 660 35.37 5.02 21.18
N ALA A 661 34.63 4.34 22.07
CA ALA A 661 33.68 4.99 22.98
C ALA A 661 34.34 6.07 23.84
N GLU A 662 33.69 7.23 23.90
CA GLU A 662 34.26 8.44 24.49
C GLU A 662 33.87 8.57 25.96
N ALA A 663 34.74 9.18 26.76
CA ALA A 663 34.39 9.51 28.15
C ALA A 663 33.25 10.54 28.20
N TYR A 664 32.54 10.59 29.33
CA TYR A 664 31.43 11.53 29.51
C TYR A 664 31.84 12.98 29.26
N VAL A 665 31.10 13.64 28.35
CA VAL A 665 31.24 15.06 28.05
C VAL A 665 30.04 15.84 28.57
N ASP A 666 28.84 15.50 28.11
CA ASP A 666 27.57 16.04 28.57
C ASP A 666 26.40 15.06 28.33
N ASP A 667 25.20 15.44 28.75
CA ASP A 667 24.00 14.60 28.67
C ASP A 667 23.47 14.36 27.25
N GLN A 668 23.89 15.13 26.25
CA GLN A 668 23.40 15.05 24.87
C GLN A 668 24.31 14.23 23.95
N HIS A 669 25.46 13.78 24.45
CA HIS A 669 26.41 12.96 23.71
C HIS A 669 26.46 11.53 24.27
N TRP A 670 26.61 10.56 23.37
CA TRP A 670 26.87 9.18 23.78
C TRP A 670 28.20 9.10 24.52
N SER A 671 28.11 8.59 25.74
CA SER A 671 29.23 8.52 26.67
C SER A 671 29.41 7.11 27.19
N LEU A 672 30.65 6.64 27.25
CA LEU A 672 31.04 5.35 27.80
C LEU A 672 30.60 5.21 29.25
N VAL A 673 29.91 4.12 29.54
CA VAL A 673 29.62 3.65 30.90
C VAL A 673 30.69 2.63 31.31
N GLY A 674 30.92 1.62 30.47
CA GLY A 674 31.93 0.58 30.68
C GLY A 674 31.84 -0.51 29.62
N THR A 675 32.67 -1.55 29.71
CA THR A 675 32.53 -2.77 28.90
C THR A 675 32.31 -3.98 29.80
N LEU A 676 31.67 -5.05 29.31
CA LEU A 676 31.53 -6.28 30.11
C LEU A 676 32.90 -6.81 30.57
N GLN A 677 33.92 -6.74 29.73
CA GLN A 677 35.29 -7.06 30.12
C GLN A 677 35.78 -6.18 31.28
N SER A 678 35.57 -4.86 31.25
CA SER A 678 36.09 -3.94 32.27
C SER A 678 35.33 -4.05 33.59
N ILE A 679 34.00 -4.24 33.54
CA ILE A 679 33.12 -4.38 34.71
C ILE A 679 33.54 -5.61 35.53
N PHE A 680 33.71 -6.75 34.87
CA PHE A 680 34.02 -8.02 35.53
C PHE A 680 35.51 -8.35 35.60
N ASN A 681 36.37 -7.52 35.00
CA ASN A 681 37.80 -7.79 34.80
C ASN A 681 38.06 -9.19 34.22
N ASN A 682 37.32 -9.55 33.17
CA ASN A 682 37.34 -10.89 32.58
C ASN A 682 37.42 -10.83 31.04
N SER A 683 38.56 -11.26 30.48
CA SER A 683 38.79 -11.24 29.02
C SER A 683 37.87 -12.18 28.24
N ALA A 684 37.25 -13.16 28.90
CA ALA A 684 36.22 -14.01 28.28
C ALA A 684 34.92 -13.24 27.99
N TYR A 685 34.76 -12.02 28.50
CA TYR A 685 33.62 -11.14 28.24
C TYR A 685 33.96 -10.00 27.26
N SER A 686 35.02 -10.18 26.47
CA SER A 686 35.40 -9.27 25.39
C SER A 686 34.68 -9.62 24.08
N GLY A 687 34.75 -8.72 23.09
CA GLY A 687 34.18 -8.95 21.76
C GLY A 687 34.89 -10.03 20.95
N ALA A 688 36.01 -10.58 21.44
CA ALA A 688 36.64 -11.76 20.84
C ALA A 688 35.92 -13.07 21.20
N ALA A 689 35.03 -13.05 22.19
CA ALA A 689 34.29 -14.21 22.68
C ALA A 689 32.77 -14.03 22.59
N LEU A 690 32.31 -12.78 22.71
CA LEU A 690 30.89 -12.41 22.79
C LEU A 690 30.48 -11.48 21.64
N GLU A 691 29.25 -11.61 21.16
CA GLU A 691 28.55 -10.69 20.25
C GLU A 691 27.07 -10.61 20.65
N GLY A 692 26.21 -9.97 19.87
CA GLY A 692 24.76 -10.03 20.06
C GLY A 692 24.25 -9.60 21.44
N PRO A 693 24.69 -8.47 22.03
CA PRO A 693 24.13 -8.00 23.29
C PRO A 693 22.62 -7.78 23.14
N GLU A 694 21.83 -8.19 24.13
CA GLU A 694 20.38 -7.98 24.15
C GLU A 694 19.93 -7.52 25.54
N PHE A 695 19.34 -6.32 25.61
CA PHE A 695 18.80 -5.75 26.84
C PHE A 695 17.32 -6.08 27.03
N PHE A 696 16.92 -6.41 28.26
CA PHE A 696 15.51 -6.42 28.64
C PHE A 696 15.32 -6.02 30.11
N ALA A 697 14.10 -5.64 30.47
CA ALA A 697 13.69 -5.37 31.84
C ALA A 697 12.89 -6.54 32.40
N TYR A 698 13.12 -6.87 33.68
CA TYR A 698 12.26 -7.80 34.39
C TYR A 698 10.90 -7.15 34.73
N ASN A 699 9.83 -7.94 34.72
CA ASN A 699 8.49 -7.53 35.10
C ASN A 699 8.44 -7.14 36.58
N GLU A 700 7.49 -6.28 36.94
CA GLU A 700 7.39 -5.75 38.31
C GLU A 700 7.18 -6.84 39.37
N ASP A 701 6.53 -7.95 39.01
CA ASP A 701 6.27 -9.09 39.90
C ASP A 701 7.48 -10.01 40.11
N ASP A 702 8.51 -9.89 39.28
CA ASP A 702 9.79 -10.62 39.43
C ASP A 702 10.79 -9.90 40.35
N LEU A 703 10.51 -8.65 40.74
CA LEU A 703 11.46 -7.81 41.48
C LEU A 703 11.43 -8.07 43.00
N ASP A 704 12.57 -8.47 43.56
CA ASP A 704 12.77 -8.47 45.01
C ASP A 704 12.76 -7.03 45.56
N GLN A 705 11.85 -6.74 46.50
CA GLN A 705 11.71 -5.43 47.17
C GLN A 705 11.43 -4.24 46.23
N ALA A 706 10.90 -4.48 45.03
CA ALA A 706 10.61 -3.46 44.01
C ALA A 706 11.85 -2.67 43.52
N ALA A 707 13.06 -3.19 43.69
CA ALA A 707 14.24 -2.63 43.07
C ALA A 707 14.27 -3.02 41.58
N PRO A 708 14.50 -2.07 40.65
CA PRO A 708 14.50 -2.40 39.23
C PRO A 708 15.67 -3.33 38.89
N LEU A 709 15.40 -4.28 38.00
CA LEU A 709 16.36 -5.28 37.54
C LEU A 709 16.32 -5.35 36.01
N TRP A 710 17.49 -5.36 35.40
CA TRP A 710 17.67 -5.48 33.96
C TRP A 710 18.57 -6.65 33.63
N GLY A 711 18.26 -7.35 32.56
CA GLY A 711 19.11 -8.37 31.96
C GLY A 711 19.89 -7.83 30.77
N LEU A 712 21.10 -8.35 30.58
CA LEU A 712 21.86 -8.22 29.35
C LEU A 712 22.35 -9.61 28.95
N MET A 713 21.90 -10.09 27.81
CA MET A 713 22.33 -11.37 27.23
C MET A 713 23.44 -11.11 26.22
N ALA A 714 24.49 -11.94 26.15
CA ALA A 714 25.53 -11.83 25.10
C ALA A 714 25.86 -13.20 24.47
N ASP A 715 25.79 -13.32 23.14
CA ASP A 715 25.99 -14.57 22.41
C ASP A 715 27.46 -15.00 22.41
N GLN A 716 27.74 -16.21 22.90
CA GLN A 716 29.08 -16.81 22.89
C GLN A 716 29.42 -17.40 21.51
N TYR A 717 29.35 -16.58 20.46
CA TYR A 717 29.49 -16.99 19.07
C TYR A 717 30.80 -17.74 18.80
N ALA A 718 31.92 -17.28 19.38
CA ALA A 718 33.25 -17.83 19.17
C ALA A 718 33.37 -19.29 19.65
N THR A 719 32.57 -19.68 20.64
CA THR A 719 32.55 -21.05 21.18
C THR A 719 31.30 -21.84 20.78
N GLY A 720 30.35 -21.20 20.09
CA GLY A 720 29.09 -21.79 19.66
C GLY A 720 28.19 -22.23 20.79
N ARG A 721 28.30 -21.65 21.99
CA ARG A 721 27.57 -22.05 23.21
C ARG A 721 26.21 -21.38 23.40
N GLY A 722 25.87 -20.39 22.57
CA GLY A 722 24.69 -19.56 22.73
C GLY A 722 24.88 -18.50 23.82
N TYR A 723 23.78 -17.96 24.34
CA TYR A 723 23.79 -16.83 25.25
C TYR A 723 24.51 -17.06 26.60
N LEU A 724 25.21 -16.02 27.05
CA LEU A 724 25.74 -15.83 28.39
C LEU A 724 24.95 -14.69 29.07
N PRO A 725 24.29 -14.92 30.21
CA PRO A 725 23.42 -13.93 30.83
C PRO A 725 24.11 -13.08 31.90
N PHE A 726 23.75 -11.80 31.97
CA PHE A 726 24.15 -10.85 32.99
C PHE A 726 22.92 -10.13 33.55
N ARG A 727 23.00 -9.66 34.79
CA ARG A 727 21.97 -8.84 35.44
C ARG A 727 22.58 -7.57 36.01
N THR A 728 21.79 -6.51 36.07
CA THR A 728 22.16 -5.27 36.74
C THR A 728 20.98 -4.60 37.44
N THR A 729 21.24 -3.98 38.58
CA THR A 729 20.28 -3.11 39.30
C THR A 729 20.50 -1.63 39.02
N ASN A 730 21.55 -1.30 38.25
CA ASN A 730 21.85 0.06 37.79
C ASN A 730 22.79 0.00 36.58
N ILE A 731 22.23 0.15 35.37
CA ILE A 731 23.00 0.10 34.12
C ILE A 731 24.11 1.17 34.11
N GLY A 732 23.89 2.33 34.76
CA GLY A 732 24.84 3.43 34.80
C GLY A 732 26.01 3.28 35.76
N ASP A 733 26.06 2.22 36.57
CA ASP A 733 27.17 1.91 37.48
C ASP A 733 27.98 0.73 36.92
N PRO A 734 29.20 0.97 36.38
CA PRO A 734 29.99 -0.06 35.71
C PRO A 734 30.82 -0.91 36.69
N THR A 735 30.23 -1.32 37.82
CA THR A 735 30.90 -2.10 38.86
C THR A 735 30.13 -3.37 39.19
N THR A 736 30.81 -4.33 39.82
CA THR A 736 30.22 -5.58 40.30
C THR A 736 29.33 -5.41 41.53
N ASP A 737 29.21 -4.20 42.08
CA ASP A 737 28.19 -3.88 43.09
C ASP A 737 26.79 -3.84 42.46
N SER A 738 26.70 -3.37 41.22
CA SER A 738 25.44 -3.31 40.46
C SER A 738 25.29 -4.46 39.46
N TRP A 739 26.39 -4.97 38.90
CA TRP A 739 26.38 -6.01 37.86
C TRP A 739 26.78 -7.40 38.38
N SER A 740 26.07 -8.43 37.92
CA SER A 740 26.38 -9.83 38.20
C SER A 740 26.26 -10.69 36.95
N ALA A 741 27.19 -11.64 36.75
CA ALA A 741 26.99 -12.72 35.79
C ALA A 741 25.96 -13.71 36.36
N ALA A 742 24.97 -14.10 35.56
CA ALA A 742 23.94 -15.04 35.98
C ALA A 742 24.34 -16.47 35.60
N SER A 743 24.27 -17.39 36.55
CA SER A 743 24.64 -18.81 36.34
C SER A 743 23.47 -19.76 36.57
N ASP A 744 22.34 -19.19 36.96
CA ASP A 744 21.07 -19.79 37.35
C ASP A 744 20.03 -19.76 36.24
N VAL A 745 20.29 -19.05 35.13
CA VAL A 745 19.41 -18.99 33.95
C VAL A 745 19.44 -20.33 33.21
N SER A 746 18.25 -20.86 32.90
CA SER A 746 18.06 -22.08 32.13
C SER A 746 17.47 -21.77 30.76
N PHE A 747 18.25 -21.95 29.70
CA PHE A 747 17.85 -21.68 28.32
C PHE A 747 17.09 -22.82 27.63
N GLY A 748 16.53 -23.77 28.38
CA GLY A 748 15.86 -24.93 27.79
C GLY A 748 16.80 -25.82 26.98
N SER A 749 16.27 -26.45 25.93
CA SER A 749 16.98 -27.48 25.15
C SER A 749 17.60 -26.94 23.86
N LEU A 750 16.99 -25.93 23.25
CA LEU A 750 17.51 -25.29 22.05
C LEU A 750 18.56 -24.24 22.38
N LYS A 751 19.63 -24.23 21.59
CA LYS A 751 20.62 -23.15 21.62
C LYS A 751 19.95 -21.84 21.20
N LYS A 752 19.95 -20.85 22.08
CA LYS A 752 19.57 -19.47 21.74
C LYS A 752 20.81 -18.67 21.37
N ARG A 753 20.76 -18.08 20.17
CA ARG A 753 21.71 -17.07 19.68
C ARG A 753 21.00 -15.72 19.57
N HIS A 754 21.71 -14.71 19.09
CA HIS A 754 21.24 -13.33 18.97
C HIS A 754 19.74 -13.21 18.62
N GLY A 755 18.98 -12.50 19.45
CA GLY A 755 17.55 -12.26 19.31
C GLY A 755 17.02 -11.44 20.49
N THR A 756 15.71 -11.49 20.76
CA THR A 756 15.05 -10.53 21.67
C THR A 756 14.15 -11.14 22.72
N ILE A 757 14.21 -10.59 23.92
CA ILE A 757 13.32 -10.93 25.05
C ILE A 757 12.28 -9.82 25.24
N LEU A 758 11.02 -10.15 24.95
CA LEU A 758 9.89 -9.23 25.11
C LEU A 758 9.03 -9.63 26.31
N PRO A 759 8.79 -8.72 27.27
CA PRO A 759 7.74 -8.89 28.26
C PRO A 759 6.35 -8.98 27.63
N ILE A 760 5.59 -10.01 28.00
CA ILE A 760 4.25 -10.32 27.51
C ILE A 760 3.25 -10.52 28.66
N THR A 761 1.98 -10.42 28.33
CA THR A 761 0.89 -10.70 29.28
C THR A 761 0.66 -12.21 29.42
N ALA A 762 0.04 -12.62 30.52
CA ALA A 762 -0.39 -14.02 30.70
C ALA A 762 -1.36 -14.49 29.59
N GLU A 763 -2.16 -13.61 29.01
CA GLU A 763 -3.10 -13.93 27.92
C GLU A 763 -2.35 -14.17 26.60
N GLU A 764 -1.35 -13.35 26.29
CA GLU A 764 -0.46 -13.52 25.16
C GLU A 764 0.39 -14.79 25.29
N LEU A 765 0.90 -15.08 26.49
CA LEU A 765 1.61 -16.33 26.77
C LEU A 765 0.73 -17.53 26.46
N ALA A 766 -0.52 -17.51 26.94
CA ALA A 766 -1.47 -18.58 26.67
C ALA A 766 -1.77 -18.73 25.17
N ALA A 767 -1.87 -17.63 24.43
CA ALA A 767 -2.06 -17.65 22.98
C ALA A 767 -0.86 -18.29 22.24
N VAL A 768 0.37 -17.87 22.57
CA VAL A 768 1.61 -18.44 22.00
C VAL A 768 1.71 -19.94 22.31
N GLN A 769 1.46 -20.34 23.56
CA GLN A 769 1.51 -21.73 23.97
C GLN A 769 0.42 -22.59 23.32
N ALA A 770 -0.82 -22.07 23.20
CA ALA A 770 -1.91 -22.78 22.53
C ALA A 770 -1.60 -23.01 21.04
N ALA A 771 -1.10 -21.98 20.36
CA ALA A 771 -0.69 -22.07 18.97
C ALA A 771 0.49 -23.06 18.78
N ALA A 772 1.42 -23.14 19.74
CA ALA A 772 2.54 -24.07 19.68
C ALA A 772 2.15 -25.56 19.76
N VAL A 773 1.01 -25.90 20.37
CA VAL A 773 0.56 -27.30 20.62
C VAL A 773 -0.39 -27.84 19.52
N GLY A 774 -1.07 -26.98 18.76
CA GLY A 774 -2.03 -27.38 17.73
C GLY A 774 -1.41 -28.06 16.51
N SER A 775 -2.19 -28.87 15.76
CA SER A 775 -1.76 -29.49 14.49
C SER A 775 -1.50 -28.49 13.36
N THR A 776 -1.74 -27.21 13.61
CA THR A 776 -1.53 -26.07 12.71
C THR A 776 -0.33 -25.19 13.12
N GLY A 777 0.07 -25.16 14.39
CA GLY A 777 1.21 -24.38 14.90
C GLY A 777 0.93 -22.88 15.13
N LEU A 778 1.86 -22.09 15.71
CA LEU A 778 2.02 -20.66 15.35
C LEU A 778 2.08 -20.55 13.83
N LEU A 779 1.12 -19.83 13.26
CA LEU A 779 0.83 -19.80 11.83
C LEU A 779 1.31 -18.48 11.24
N VAL A 780 2.14 -18.59 10.20
CA VAL A 780 2.03 -17.59 9.12
C VAL A 780 0.66 -17.83 8.52
N ASP A 781 -0.24 -16.89 8.74
CA ASP A 781 -1.54 -16.92 8.14
C ASP A 781 -1.41 -16.44 6.69
N ALA A 782 -1.55 -17.40 5.77
CA ALA A 782 -1.54 -17.18 4.33
C ALA A 782 -2.92 -17.51 3.71
N THR A 783 -3.91 -17.85 4.53
CA THR A 783 -5.24 -18.20 4.06
C THR A 783 -6.01 -16.91 3.86
N ALA A 784 -6.53 -16.69 2.65
CA ALA A 784 -7.39 -15.52 2.42
C ALA A 784 -8.75 -15.68 3.13
N PRO A 785 -9.31 -14.60 3.71
CA PRO A 785 -10.63 -14.63 4.29
C PRO A 785 -11.69 -14.86 3.22
N THR A 786 -12.88 -15.28 3.66
CA THR A 786 -14.04 -15.52 2.78
C THR A 786 -15.04 -14.38 2.91
N LEU A 787 -15.51 -13.86 1.78
CA LEU A 787 -16.59 -12.86 1.70
C LEU A 787 -17.87 -13.54 1.22
N ALA A 788 -18.87 -13.67 2.09
CA ALA A 788 -19.97 -14.63 1.89
C ALA A 788 -21.30 -14.04 1.40
N SER A 789 -21.68 -12.82 1.78
CA SER A 789 -22.94 -12.22 1.29
C SER A 789 -22.99 -10.70 1.43
N VAL A 790 -23.74 -10.06 0.54
CA VAL A 790 -24.02 -8.62 0.55
C VAL A 790 -25.52 -8.36 0.58
N SER A 791 -25.95 -7.39 1.38
CA SER A 791 -27.32 -6.88 1.36
C SER A 791 -27.34 -5.36 1.26
N VAL A 792 -28.32 -4.83 0.53
CA VAL A 792 -28.56 -3.39 0.39
C VAL A 792 -29.66 -2.98 1.35
N ALA A 793 -29.43 -1.95 2.17
CA ALA A 793 -30.38 -1.50 3.19
C ALA A 793 -31.73 -1.01 2.61
N SER A 794 -31.80 -0.73 1.31
CA SER A 794 -33.03 -0.36 0.59
C SER A 794 -33.03 -1.05 -0.77
N PRO A 795 -33.74 -2.17 -1.00
CA PRO A 795 -33.59 -3.00 -2.19
C PRO A 795 -34.30 -2.42 -3.44
N ARG A 796 -34.22 -1.10 -3.64
CA ARG A 796 -34.70 -0.45 -4.88
C ARG A 796 -33.66 -0.66 -5.97
N ALA A 797 -34.11 -0.67 -7.23
CA ALA A 797 -33.21 -0.59 -8.37
C ALA A 797 -32.48 0.78 -8.37
N TRP A 798 -33.27 1.87 -8.34
CA TRP A 798 -32.76 3.24 -8.28
C TRP A 798 -32.85 3.87 -6.88
N HIS A 799 -31.81 4.61 -6.52
CA HIS A 799 -31.67 5.30 -5.24
C HIS A 799 -31.56 6.82 -5.40
N THR A 800 -32.24 7.59 -4.54
CA THR A 800 -32.16 9.07 -4.51
C THR A 800 -30.94 9.62 -3.78
N SER A 801 -30.19 8.75 -3.12
CA SER A 801 -28.97 9.03 -2.36
C SER A 801 -28.18 7.74 -2.21
N PRO A 802 -26.85 7.79 -2.00
CA PRO A 802 -26.05 6.57 -1.93
C PRO A 802 -26.56 5.57 -0.87
N PRO A 803 -26.83 4.30 -1.25
CA PRO A 803 -27.31 3.30 -0.31
C PRO A 803 -26.18 2.73 0.56
N SER A 804 -26.55 2.09 1.67
CA SER A 804 -25.61 1.34 2.51
C SER A 804 -25.61 -0.15 2.15
N LEU A 805 -24.43 -0.75 2.18
CA LEU A 805 -24.19 -2.18 2.03
C LEU A 805 -23.89 -2.81 3.38
N THR A 806 -24.22 -4.08 3.53
CA THR A 806 -23.81 -4.89 4.68
C THR A 806 -23.21 -6.18 4.14
N TRP A 807 -22.01 -6.49 4.62
CA TRP A 807 -21.22 -7.64 4.21
C TRP A 807 -21.08 -8.62 5.38
N SER A 808 -20.94 -9.90 5.07
CA SER A 808 -20.50 -10.92 6.02
C SER A 808 -19.19 -11.53 5.54
N ALA A 809 -18.15 -11.47 6.35
CA ALA A 809 -16.88 -12.14 6.11
C ALA A 809 -16.53 -13.08 7.26
N SER A 810 -15.72 -14.10 6.95
CA SER A 810 -15.23 -15.06 7.94
C SER A 810 -13.82 -15.51 7.59
N ASP A 811 -13.07 -15.86 8.63
CA ASP A 811 -11.67 -16.27 8.57
C ASP A 811 -11.43 -17.58 9.33
N ASP A 812 -10.37 -18.30 9.02
CA ASP A 812 -9.99 -19.54 9.72
C ASP A 812 -9.30 -19.28 11.07
N SER A 813 -8.74 -18.08 11.30
CA SER A 813 -8.25 -17.66 12.62
C SER A 813 -9.37 -17.38 13.64
N GLY A 814 -10.59 -17.13 13.15
CA GLY A 814 -11.74 -16.71 13.96
C GLY A 814 -11.78 -15.21 14.27
N ALA A 815 -10.78 -14.42 13.87
CA ALA A 815 -10.87 -12.96 13.84
C ALA A 815 -11.88 -12.49 12.77
N GLU A 816 -12.59 -11.37 13.00
CA GLU A 816 -13.49 -10.81 11.98
C GLU A 816 -12.69 -9.99 10.95
N PRO A 817 -12.69 -10.38 9.65
CA PRO A 817 -12.01 -9.63 8.61
C PRO A 817 -12.58 -8.22 8.43
N SER A 818 -11.70 -7.28 8.11
CA SER A 818 -12.10 -5.96 7.61
C SER A 818 -12.64 -6.05 6.19
N ILE A 819 -13.49 -5.10 5.79
CA ILE A 819 -14.00 -5.00 4.42
C ILE A 819 -13.40 -3.77 3.76
N GLU A 820 -12.93 -3.94 2.53
CA GLU A 820 -12.59 -2.83 1.65
C GLU A 820 -13.53 -2.82 0.45
N ILE A 821 -13.89 -1.63 -0.03
CA ILE A 821 -14.66 -1.41 -1.26
C ILE A 821 -13.92 -0.49 -2.22
N ARG A 822 -14.22 -0.59 -3.51
CA ARG A 822 -13.89 0.41 -4.52
C ARG A 822 -15.03 0.56 -5.52
N VAL A 823 -15.31 1.78 -5.94
CA VAL A 823 -16.21 2.06 -7.07
C VAL A 823 -15.35 2.25 -8.32
N GLU A 824 -14.41 3.19 -8.22
CA GLU A 824 -13.30 3.38 -9.16
C GLU A 824 -12.01 3.67 -8.37
N GLY A 825 -10.85 3.36 -8.95
CA GLY A 825 -9.55 3.61 -8.31
C GLY A 825 -9.19 2.61 -7.20
N ASP A 826 -8.67 3.13 -6.09
CA ASP A 826 -8.12 2.31 -5.01
C ASP A 826 -9.17 1.72 -4.07
N TRP A 827 -8.74 0.70 -3.35
CA TRP A 827 -9.51 0.09 -2.28
C TRP A 827 -9.58 1.00 -1.05
N ALA A 828 -10.76 1.12 -0.47
CA ALA A 828 -11.04 1.95 0.70
C ALA A 828 -11.71 1.14 1.80
N ALA A 829 -11.33 1.36 3.05
CA ALA A 829 -11.94 0.70 4.20
C ALA A 829 -13.46 0.98 4.29
N TYR A 830 -14.24 -0.04 4.63
CA TYR A 830 -15.69 0.04 4.72
C TYR A 830 -16.21 -0.55 6.03
N ALA A 831 -16.53 0.33 6.98
CA ALA A 831 -17.13 -0.03 8.26
C ALA A 831 -18.68 -0.03 8.25
N GLY A 832 -19.29 -0.05 7.05
CA GLY A 832 -20.74 0.11 6.86
C GLY A 832 -21.18 1.56 6.62
N GLY A 833 -22.45 1.76 6.29
CA GLY A 833 -23.03 3.08 5.97
C GLY A 833 -23.07 3.39 4.46
N PRO A 834 -23.49 4.61 4.04
CA PRO A 834 -23.64 4.94 2.62
C PRO A 834 -22.36 4.74 1.81
N VAL A 835 -22.45 4.10 0.65
CA VAL A 835 -21.31 3.93 -0.27
C VAL A 835 -20.95 5.28 -0.89
N GLY A 836 -19.77 5.80 -0.57
CA GLY A 836 -19.28 7.06 -1.18
C GLY A 836 -18.79 6.87 -2.62
N GLY A 837 -18.69 7.97 -3.37
CA GLY A 837 -18.07 7.96 -4.71
C GLY A 837 -18.93 7.38 -5.82
N LEU A 838 -20.26 7.33 -5.65
CA LEU A 838 -21.19 6.93 -6.72
C LEU A 838 -21.54 8.14 -7.61
N ASP A 839 -21.47 7.95 -8.92
CA ASP A 839 -21.94 8.89 -9.93
C ASP A 839 -23.42 8.65 -10.30
N GLN A 840 -24.03 9.61 -11.03
CA GLN A 840 -25.38 9.40 -11.57
C GLN A 840 -25.38 8.24 -12.56
N GLY A 841 -26.39 7.37 -12.47
CA GLY A 841 -26.50 6.18 -13.30
C GLY A 841 -26.04 4.91 -12.60
N THR A 842 -25.58 3.96 -13.39
CA THR A 842 -25.17 2.63 -12.93
C THR A 842 -23.69 2.63 -12.52
N ASN A 843 -23.42 2.19 -11.29
CA ASN A 843 -22.08 2.11 -10.71
C ASN A 843 -21.75 0.65 -10.37
N THR A 844 -20.49 0.24 -10.56
CA THR A 844 -20.01 -1.06 -10.11
C THR A 844 -19.16 -0.87 -8.86
N VAL A 845 -19.58 -1.47 -7.75
CA VAL A 845 -18.84 -1.50 -6.49
C VAL A 845 -18.20 -2.86 -6.34
N GLN A 846 -16.88 -2.89 -6.23
CA GLN A 846 -16.15 -4.10 -5.88
C GLN A 846 -15.86 -4.10 -4.38
N ALA A 847 -15.97 -5.26 -3.73
CA ALA A 847 -15.66 -5.45 -2.32
C ALA A 847 -14.76 -6.66 -2.12
N ARG A 848 -13.90 -6.61 -1.10
CA ARG A 848 -13.11 -7.76 -0.65
C ARG A 848 -12.96 -7.74 0.87
N ALA A 849 -12.76 -8.91 1.45
CA ALA A 849 -12.35 -9.04 2.86
C ALA A 849 -10.83 -9.02 2.96
N VAL A 850 -10.32 -8.43 4.05
CA VAL A 850 -8.90 -8.42 4.43
C VAL A 850 -8.78 -8.83 5.89
N ASP A 851 -8.02 -9.88 6.17
CA ASP A 851 -7.76 -10.37 7.53
C ASP A 851 -6.66 -9.54 8.23
N ASP A 852 -6.37 -9.89 9.49
CA ASP A 852 -5.35 -9.24 10.32
C ASP A 852 -3.92 -9.53 9.85
N ALA A 853 -3.70 -10.63 9.11
CA ALA A 853 -2.43 -10.99 8.48
C ALA A 853 -2.19 -10.26 7.14
N GLY A 854 -3.22 -9.61 6.60
CA GLY A 854 -3.22 -8.87 5.34
C GLY A 854 -3.64 -9.68 4.11
N ASN A 855 -4.07 -10.95 4.25
CA ASN A 855 -4.55 -11.74 3.12
C ASN A 855 -5.92 -11.23 2.65
N ARG A 856 -6.20 -11.45 1.36
CA ARG A 856 -7.33 -10.79 0.66
C ARG A 856 -8.20 -11.79 -0.05
N SER A 857 -9.51 -11.70 0.16
CA SER A 857 -10.48 -12.46 -0.61
C SER A 857 -10.47 -12.03 -2.08
N ALA A 858 -10.95 -12.91 -2.97
CA ALA A 858 -11.30 -12.50 -4.33
C ALA A 858 -12.35 -11.35 -4.28
N PRO A 859 -12.25 -10.33 -5.14
CA PRO A 859 -13.25 -9.28 -5.25
C PRO A 859 -14.65 -9.83 -5.60
N THR A 860 -15.68 -9.29 -4.94
CA THR A 860 -17.09 -9.49 -5.30
C THR A 860 -17.66 -8.17 -5.83
N GLU A 861 -18.45 -8.22 -6.90
CA GLU A 861 -19.05 -7.02 -7.50
C GLU A 861 -20.54 -6.86 -7.13
N VAL A 862 -20.95 -5.61 -6.93
CA VAL A 862 -22.34 -5.19 -6.71
C VAL A 862 -22.62 -3.98 -7.57
N THR A 863 -23.66 -4.05 -8.38
CA THR A 863 -24.13 -2.91 -9.16
C THR A 863 -25.12 -2.07 -8.35
N LEU A 864 -24.92 -0.75 -8.30
CA LEU A 864 -25.80 0.22 -7.64
C LEU A 864 -26.23 1.30 -8.63
N GLU A 865 -27.52 1.64 -8.66
CA GLU A 865 -28.04 2.70 -9.54
C GLU A 865 -28.41 3.94 -8.71
N LEU A 866 -27.77 5.07 -8.99
CA LEU A 866 -28.00 6.35 -8.31
C LEU A 866 -28.66 7.35 -9.25
N ASP A 867 -29.77 7.92 -8.82
CA ASP A 867 -30.37 9.10 -9.45
C ASP A 867 -30.83 10.06 -8.37
N SER A 868 -30.09 11.14 -8.18
CA SER A 868 -30.42 12.17 -7.18
C SER A 868 -30.99 13.46 -7.79
N VAL A 869 -31.27 13.47 -9.10
CA VAL A 869 -31.74 14.66 -9.81
C VAL A 869 -33.23 14.53 -10.10
N PRO A 870 -34.09 15.46 -9.65
CA PRO A 870 -35.50 15.44 -10.00
C PRO A 870 -35.73 15.64 -11.51
N PRO A 871 -36.83 15.07 -12.06
CA PRO A 871 -37.23 15.29 -13.44
C PRO A 871 -37.61 16.75 -13.69
N ALA A 872 -37.59 17.18 -14.95
CA ALA A 872 -38.01 18.52 -15.36
C ALA A 872 -39.28 18.46 -16.23
N THR A 873 -40.27 19.31 -15.94
CA THR A 873 -41.52 19.40 -16.70
C THR A 873 -41.68 20.76 -17.38
N THR A 874 -42.20 20.76 -18.61
CA THR A 874 -42.59 21.98 -19.35
C THR A 874 -44.09 21.97 -19.66
N ALA A 875 -44.68 23.15 -19.80
CA ALA A 875 -46.10 23.33 -20.12
C ALA A 875 -46.30 24.22 -21.36
N ALA A 876 -47.19 23.82 -22.27
CA ALA A 876 -47.61 24.60 -23.42
C ALA A 876 -49.13 24.84 -23.39
N VAL A 877 -49.58 26.06 -23.71
CA VAL A 877 -51.00 26.42 -23.82
C VAL A 877 -51.32 26.75 -25.26
N ASP A 878 -52.30 26.08 -25.86
CA ASP A 878 -52.71 26.34 -27.23
C ASP A 878 -53.83 27.39 -27.35
N GLU A 879 -54.17 27.74 -28.59
CA GLU A 879 -55.22 28.71 -28.92
C GLU A 879 -56.62 28.29 -28.44
N THR A 880 -56.83 27.00 -28.17
CA THR A 880 -58.07 26.44 -27.61
C THR A 880 -58.07 26.42 -26.08
N ARG A 881 -57.02 26.97 -25.44
CA ARG A 881 -56.82 26.99 -23.98
C ARG A 881 -56.60 25.59 -23.41
N THR A 882 -55.98 24.69 -24.17
CA THR A 882 -55.59 23.36 -23.70
C THR A 882 -54.12 23.37 -23.26
N VAL A 883 -53.88 22.89 -22.03
CA VAL A 883 -52.53 22.77 -21.47
C VAL A 883 -51.98 21.37 -21.76
N THR A 884 -50.79 21.31 -22.36
CA THR A 884 -50.00 20.09 -22.55
C THR A 884 -48.75 20.13 -21.69
N LEU A 885 -48.52 19.07 -20.90
CA LEU A 885 -47.32 18.90 -20.08
C LEU A 885 -46.38 17.85 -20.69
N THR A 886 -45.08 18.14 -20.69
CA THR A 886 -44.01 17.23 -21.15
C THR A 886 -42.91 17.17 -20.08
N ALA A 887 -42.70 15.99 -19.51
CA ALA A 887 -41.64 15.74 -18.53
C ALA A 887 -40.51 14.92 -19.14
N SER A 888 -39.28 15.20 -18.71
CA SER A 888 -38.07 14.48 -19.12
C SER A 888 -37.17 14.22 -17.91
N ASP A 889 -36.52 13.06 -17.94
CA ASP A 889 -35.47 12.68 -16.99
C ASP A 889 -34.41 11.87 -17.75
N THR A 890 -33.13 12.14 -17.49
CA THR A 890 -32.01 11.55 -18.23
C THR A 890 -31.46 10.27 -17.60
N THR A 891 -31.87 9.92 -16.37
CA THR A 891 -31.23 8.87 -15.58
C THR A 891 -32.22 7.73 -15.27
N SER A 892 -33.06 7.86 -14.26
CA SER A 892 -34.01 6.79 -13.90
C SER A 892 -35.31 6.82 -14.72
N GLY A 893 -35.56 7.92 -15.45
CA GLY A 893 -36.75 8.12 -16.27
C GLY A 893 -37.94 8.65 -15.47
N VAL A 894 -38.97 9.17 -16.17
CA VAL A 894 -40.16 9.76 -15.52
C VAL A 894 -41.14 8.67 -15.09
N ALA A 895 -41.48 8.62 -13.79
CA ALA A 895 -42.50 7.72 -13.25
C ALA A 895 -43.92 8.29 -13.34
N GLY A 896 -44.09 9.61 -13.29
CA GLY A 896 -45.40 10.23 -13.48
C GLY A 896 -45.40 11.75 -13.35
N VAL A 897 -46.42 12.38 -13.94
CA VAL A 897 -46.67 13.82 -13.87
C VAL A 897 -48.00 14.06 -13.15
N GLU A 898 -48.06 15.07 -12.30
CA GLU A 898 -49.30 15.49 -11.63
C GLU A 898 -49.52 17.00 -11.78
N TYR A 899 -50.79 17.41 -11.77
CA TYR A 899 -51.21 18.81 -11.88
C TYR A 899 -52.29 19.18 -10.87
N SER A 900 -52.45 20.48 -10.60
CA SER A 900 -53.49 21.05 -9.73
C SER A 900 -54.01 22.34 -10.35
N MET A 901 -55.33 22.45 -10.50
CA MET A 901 -55.99 23.66 -11.01
C MET A 901 -56.35 24.58 -9.85
N ASP A 902 -55.91 25.84 -9.89
CA ASP A 902 -56.24 26.90 -8.93
C ASP A 902 -56.08 26.51 -7.45
N GLY A 903 -55.11 25.64 -7.16
CA GLY A 903 -54.82 25.14 -5.80
C GLY A 903 -55.76 24.03 -5.31
N SER A 904 -56.43 23.33 -6.22
CA SER A 904 -57.15 22.09 -5.95
C SER A 904 -56.22 20.92 -5.59
N ALA A 905 -56.78 19.74 -5.31
CA ALA A 905 -55.97 18.54 -5.05
C ALA A 905 -55.17 18.12 -6.30
N TRP A 906 -53.94 17.65 -6.08
CA TRP A 906 -53.10 17.13 -7.15
C TRP A 906 -53.74 15.91 -7.81
N SER A 907 -53.76 15.90 -9.14
CA SER A 907 -54.34 14.85 -9.98
C SER A 907 -53.28 14.35 -10.98
N PRO A 908 -53.25 13.06 -11.33
CA PRO A 908 -52.33 12.55 -12.34
C PRO A 908 -52.63 13.17 -13.70
N TYR A 909 -51.58 13.57 -14.41
CA TYR A 909 -51.67 14.07 -15.78
C TYR A 909 -51.53 12.89 -16.75
N THR A 910 -52.63 12.53 -17.40
CA THR A 910 -52.68 11.41 -18.36
C THR A 910 -53.01 11.84 -19.79
N ALA A 911 -53.47 13.10 -19.98
CA ALA A 911 -53.80 13.70 -21.27
C ALA A 911 -53.85 15.24 -21.14
N PRO A 912 -53.74 16.01 -22.25
CA PRO A 912 -53.90 17.45 -22.24
C PRO A 912 -55.21 17.92 -21.58
N VAL A 913 -55.17 19.06 -20.88
CA VAL A 913 -56.27 19.54 -20.03
C VAL A 913 -56.83 20.87 -20.58
N ALA A 914 -58.10 20.87 -20.97
CA ALA A 914 -58.80 22.07 -21.42
C ALA A 914 -59.23 22.97 -20.24
N VAL A 915 -59.06 24.29 -20.40
CA VAL A 915 -59.41 25.30 -19.40
C VAL A 915 -60.61 26.13 -19.85
N GLY A 916 -61.57 26.36 -18.94
CA GLY A 916 -62.79 27.15 -19.17
C GLY A 916 -62.54 28.64 -19.47
N GLU A 917 -63.61 29.44 -19.55
CA GLU A 917 -63.55 30.84 -20.04
C GLU A 917 -62.81 31.81 -19.10
N ASP A 918 -62.82 31.54 -17.80
CA ASP A 918 -62.11 32.35 -16.80
C ASP A 918 -60.60 32.03 -16.79
N GLU A 919 -59.80 33.02 -16.40
CA GLU A 919 -58.37 32.85 -16.11
C GLU A 919 -58.15 31.76 -15.05
N ALA A 920 -57.22 30.85 -15.33
CA ALA A 920 -56.86 29.77 -14.41
C ALA A 920 -55.34 29.58 -14.33
N THR A 921 -54.86 29.14 -13.17
CA THR A 921 -53.46 28.76 -12.97
C THR A 921 -53.36 27.25 -12.75
N MET A 922 -52.62 26.56 -13.63
CA MET A 922 -52.26 25.15 -13.44
C MET A 922 -50.90 25.07 -12.76
N TRP A 923 -50.85 24.38 -11.62
CA TRP A 923 -49.62 23.93 -10.97
C TRP A 923 -49.28 22.54 -11.50
N PHE A 924 -48.01 22.24 -11.75
CA PHE A 924 -47.57 20.92 -12.24
C PHE A 924 -46.22 20.51 -11.66
N ARG A 925 -45.96 19.20 -11.58
CA ARG A 925 -44.66 18.61 -11.21
C ARG A 925 -44.55 17.15 -11.66
N ALA A 926 -43.34 16.67 -11.87
CA ALA A 926 -43.06 15.26 -12.15
C ALA A 926 -42.31 14.54 -11.02
N ARG A 927 -42.42 13.21 -11.02
CA ARG A 927 -41.63 12.28 -10.21
C ARG A 927 -40.94 11.29 -11.13
N ASP A 928 -39.68 10.96 -10.85
CA ASP A 928 -38.91 9.93 -11.56
C ASP A 928 -39.05 8.53 -10.93
N VAL A 929 -38.40 7.53 -11.52
CA VAL A 929 -38.44 6.14 -11.05
C VAL A 929 -37.68 5.95 -9.72
N ALA A 930 -36.61 6.72 -9.48
CA ALA A 930 -35.88 6.73 -8.21
C ALA A 930 -36.72 7.26 -7.03
N GLY A 931 -37.66 8.16 -7.33
CA GLY A 931 -38.59 8.79 -6.42
C GLY A 931 -38.30 10.27 -6.13
N ASN A 932 -37.36 10.92 -6.83
CA ASN A 932 -37.17 12.36 -6.71
C ASN A 932 -38.41 13.10 -7.24
N LEU A 933 -38.74 14.22 -6.59
CA LEU A 933 -39.94 15.00 -6.89
C LEU A 933 -39.55 16.41 -7.30
N GLU A 934 -39.98 16.82 -8.49
CA GLU A 934 -39.79 18.17 -9.01
C GLU A 934 -40.49 19.21 -8.10
N SER A 935 -39.87 20.38 -7.98
CA SER A 935 -40.53 21.53 -7.37
C SER A 935 -41.70 22.00 -8.25
N ALA A 936 -42.87 22.21 -7.64
CA ALA A 936 -44.07 22.60 -8.37
C ALA A 936 -43.87 23.88 -9.20
N GLN A 937 -44.13 23.77 -10.50
CA GLN A 937 -44.14 24.86 -11.47
C GLN A 937 -45.57 25.32 -11.74
N THR A 938 -45.73 26.45 -12.46
CA THR A 938 -47.05 26.99 -12.80
C THR A 938 -47.14 27.50 -14.23
N VAL A 939 -48.31 27.37 -14.84
CA VAL A 939 -48.69 28.03 -16.10
C VAL A 939 -50.04 28.73 -15.94
N VAL A 940 -50.15 29.95 -16.47
CA VAL A 940 -51.39 30.76 -16.43
C VAL A 940 -52.07 30.70 -17.79
N VAL A 941 -53.37 30.41 -17.79
CA VAL A 941 -54.24 30.48 -18.97
C VAL A 941 -55.10 31.75 -18.83
N PRO A 942 -54.94 32.79 -19.67
CA PRO A 942 -55.59 34.10 -19.51
C PRO A 942 -57.11 34.07 -19.74
N ASP A 943 -57.89 35.09 -19.31
CA ASP A 943 -59.35 35.22 -19.56
C ASP A 943 -59.73 35.23 -21.07
N ALA A 944 -60.93 34.77 -21.42
CA ALA A 944 -61.43 34.81 -22.81
C ALA A 944 -61.99 36.19 -23.28
N SER A 945 -62.24 37.17 -22.39
CA SER A 945 -62.80 38.52 -22.73
C SER A 945 -62.61 39.61 -21.62
N PRO A 946 -62.62 40.94 -21.93
CA PRO A 946 -62.31 42.03 -20.97
C PRO A 946 -63.48 42.45 -20.04
N LYS A 947 -63.18 42.75 -18.76
CA LYS A 947 -64.12 43.09 -17.65
C LYS A 947 -64.08 44.61 -17.24
N SER A 948 -65.12 45.18 -16.59
CA SER A 948 -65.27 46.65 -16.23
C SER A 948 -64.75 47.06 -14.82
N ALA A 949 -64.33 48.30 -14.53
CA ALA A 949 -63.76 48.67 -13.20
C ALA A 949 -64.80 49.03 -12.10
N LEU A 950 -64.48 48.76 -10.82
CA LEU A 950 -65.25 49.22 -9.63
C LEU A 950 -65.05 50.73 -9.38
N THR A 951 -66.06 51.43 -8.84
CA THR A 951 -66.06 52.90 -8.68
C THR A 951 -65.65 53.40 -7.31
N SER A 952 -65.69 52.57 -6.25
CA SER A 952 -65.18 52.91 -4.91
C SER A 952 -64.44 51.73 -4.27
N THR A 953 -63.16 51.93 -3.91
CA THR A 953 -62.27 50.91 -3.35
C THR A 953 -61.48 51.46 -2.15
N PRO A 954 -62.08 51.55 -0.96
CA PRO A 954 -61.46 52.15 0.22
C PRO A 954 -60.19 51.41 0.70
N VAL A 955 -59.31 52.13 1.40
CA VAL A 955 -58.12 51.55 2.05
C VAL A 955 -58.52 50.92 3.39
N PRO A 956 -58.33 49.60 3.58
CA PRO A 956 -58.72 48.95 4.83
C PRO A 956 -57.82 49.35 6.00
N VAL A 957 -58.37 49.38 7.21
CA VAL A 957 -57.67 49.73 8.45
C VAL A 957 -57.59 48.53 9.39
N VAL A 958 -56.37 48.17 9.81
CA VAL A 958 -56.15 47.11 10.81
C VAL A 958 -56.27 47.69 12.21
N THR A 959 -57.08 47.04 13.06
CA THR A 959 -57.33 47.40 14.45
C THR A 959 -56.94 46.24 15.38
N GLY A 960 -56.63 46.56 16.65
CA GLY A 960 -56.15 45.60 17.64
C GLY A 960 -54.66 45.78 17.98
N ALA A 961 -54.24 45.23 19.12
CA ALA A 961 -52.84 45.34 19.56
C ALA A 961 -51.93 44.39 18.76
N ALA A 962 -50.81 44.89 18.25
CA ALA A 962 -49.80 44.07 17.58
C ALA A 962 -48.95 43.32 18.61
N ARG A 963 -49.49 42.24 19.20
CA ARG A 963 -48.81 41.41 20.20
C ARG A 963 -49.13 39.92 19.98
N VAL A 964 -48.14 39.05 20.14
CA VAL A 964 -48.39 37.59 20.06
C VAL A 964 -49.49 37.17 21.04
N GLY A 965 -50.49 36.46 20.55
CA GLY A 965 -51.64 35.98 21.31
C GLY A 965 -52.88 36.90 21.29
N THR A 966 -52.83 38.08 20.65
CA THR A 966 -54.00 38.93 20.41
C THR A 966 -54.53 38.81 18.98
N THR A 967 -55.80 39.12 18.78
CA THR A 967 -56.46 39.11 17.46
C THR A 967 -56.49 40.52 16.87
N LEU A 968 -56.06 40.65 15.62
CA LEU A 968 -56.26 41.84 14.79
C LEU A 968 -57.58 41.72 14.02
N ALA A 969 -58.25 42.83 13.75
CA ALA A 969 -59.48 42.91 12.96
C ALA A 969 -59.35 43.97 11.86
N VAL A 970 -60.02 43.80 10.73
CA VAL A 970 -60.01 44.76 9.61
C VAL A 970 -61.32 45.53 9.51
N ALA A 971 -61.21 46.85 9.34
CA ALA A 971 -62.31 47.73 8.94
C ALA A 971 -62.16 48.06 7.44
N THR A 972 -63.14 47.67 6.63
CA THR A 972 -63.01 47.63 5.15
C THR A 972 -63.56 48.85 4.41
N GLY A 973 -64.35 49.70 5.05
CA GLY A 973 -65.14 50.74 4.35
C GLY A 973 -66.23 50.15 3.42
N SER A 974 -66.90 51.03 2.65
CA SER A 974 -67.94 50.66 1.68
C SER A 974 -67.38 50.62 0.25
N TRP A 975 -67.63 49.54 -0.49
CA TRP A 975 -67.19 49.31 -1.87
C TRP A 975 -68.35 49.47 -2.86
N GLU A 976 -68.12 50.11 -4.01
CA GLU A 976 -69.18 50.39 -5.01
C GLU A 976 -68.77 50.04 -6.45
N PRO A 977 -69.74 49.69 -7.33
CA PRO A 977 -71.19 49.56 -7.07
C PRO A 977 -71.54 48.28 -6.29
N ALA A 978 -72.22 48.41 -5.15
CA ALA A 978 -72.64 47.28 -4.31
C ALA A 978 -73.68 46.37 -5.03
N PRO A 979 -73.84 45.09 -4.61
CA PRO A 979 -73.03 44.38 -3.62
C PRO A 979 -71.66 43.97 -4.18
N VAL A 980 -70.61 44.07 -3.35
CA VAL A 980 -69.25 43.62 -3.65
C VAL A 980 -68.87 42.54 -2.64
N THR A 981 -68.41 41.38 -3.13
CA THR A 981 -67.94 40.30 -2.27
C THR A 981 -66.51 40.57 -1.83
N LEU A 982 -66.26 40.61 -0.52
CA LEU A 982 -64.92 40.87 0.03
C LEU A 982 -64.22 39.58 0.44
N ARG A 983 -62.97 39.43 0.00
CA ARG A 983 -62.04 38.39 0.47
C ARG A 983 -60.84 39.04 1.14
N TYR A 984 -60.31 38.40 2.16
CA TYR A 984 -59.20 38.90 2.96
C TYR A 984 -57.97 38.03 2.74
N ARG A 985 -56.79 38.66 2.76
CA ARG A 985 -55.52 37.94 2.82
C ARG A 985 -54.57 38.71 3.73
N TRP A 986 -54.27 38.15 4.89
CA TRP A 986 -53.30 38.74 5.81
C TRP A 986 -51.88 38.45 5.34
N SER A 987 -50.98 39.40 5.53
CA SER A 987 -49.57 39.31 5.15
C SER A 987 -48.65 39.65 6.31
N ARG A 988 -47.53 38.93 6.42
CA ARG A 988 -46.43 39.16 7.35
C ARG A 988 -45.26 39.75 6.58
N SER A 989 -44.88 40.99 6.90
CA SER A 989 -43.81 41.72 6.21
C SER A 989 -43.95 41.70 4.68
N GLY A 990 -45.19 41.86 4.19
CA GLY A 990 -45.51 41.80 2.76
C GLY A 990 -45.83 40.40 2.22
N VAL A 991 -45.44 39.33 2.91
CA VAL A 991 -45.66 37.94 2.43
C VAL A 991 -47.00 37.38 2.92
N PRO A 992 -47.86 36.83 2.05
CA PRO A 992 -49.15 36.26 2.46
C PRO A 992 -49.04 35.14 3.49
N ILE A 993 -49.94 35.15 4.48
CA ILE A 993 -50.05 34.14 5.53
C ILE A 993 -51.09 33.10 5.10
N GLY A 994 -50.65 31.86 4.85
CA GLY A 994 -51.52 30.76 4.43
C GLY A 994 -52.70 30.55 5.39
N GLY A 995 -53.91 30.42 4.83
CA GLY A 995 -55.16 30.20 5.56
C GLY A 995 -55.71 31.40 6.35
N ALA A 996 -55.01 32.53 6.39
CA ALA A 996 -55.47 33.74 7.06
C ALA A 996 -56.36 34.58 6.12
N THR A 997 -57.61 34.13 5.95
CA THR A 997 -58.57 34.70 4.99
C THR A 997 -59.83 35.29 5.62
N GLY A 998 -59.91 35.29 6.95
CA GLY A 998 -61.01 35.93 7.68
C GLY A 998 -60.82 37.43 7.88
N ALA A 999 -61.88 38.12 8.29
CA ALA A 999 -61.86 39.53 8.69
C ALA A 999 -61.04 39.78 9.98
N THR A 1000 -60.57 38.71 10.63
CA THR A 1000 -59.73 38.78 11.84
C THR A 1000 -58.55 37.81 11.74
N TYR A 1001 -57.42 38.14 12.37
CA TYR A 1001 -56.23 37.30 12.42
C TYR A 1001 -55.62 37.24 13.83
N LEU A 1002 -55.51 36.03 14.39
CA LEU A 1002 -54.85 35.77 15.67
C LEU A 1002 -53.33 35.73 15.47
N LEU A 1003 -52.61 36.64 16.13
CA LEU A 1003 -51.15 36.74 16.04
C LEU A 1003 -50.46 35.56 16.71
N ARG A 1004 -49.63 34.85 15.95
CA ARG A 1004 -48.87 33.66 16.33
C ARG A 1004 -47.41 34.02 16.67
N ALA A 1005 -46.68 33.07 17.23
CA ALA A 1005 -45.28 33.27 17.62
C ALA A 1005 -44.37 33.72 16.46
N VAL A 1006 -44.63 33.17 15.27
CA VAL A 1006 -43.93 33.47 14.01
C VAL A 1006 -44.19 34.90 13.50
N ASP A 1007 -45.21 35.59 14.00
CA ASP A 1007 -45.48 36.98 13.63
C ASP A 1007 -44.60 37.98 14.40
N ARG A 1008 -43.95 37.56 15.51
CA ARG A 1008 -43.16 38.43 16.38
C ARG A 1008 -42.08 39.17 15.59
N GLY A 1009 -41.97 40.48 15.81
CA GLY A 1009 -40.98 41.34 15.14
C GLY A 1009 -41.36 41.73 13.72
N HIS A 1010 -42.34 41.06 13.10
CA HIS A 1010 -42.84 41.40 11.78
C HIS A 1010 -44.00 42.39 11.86
N ARG A 1011 -44.22 43.12 10.77
CA ARG A 1011 -45.40 43.97 10.58
C ARG A 1011 -46.48 43.17 9.87
N ILE A 1012 -47.71 43.29 10.33
CA ILE A 1012 -48.88 42.63 9.73
C ILE A 1012 -49.72 43.64 8.97
N SER A 1013 -50.12 43.31 7.74
CA SER A 1013 -51.09 44.03 6.92
C SER A 1013 -52.14 43.05 6.38
N VAL A 1014 -53.22 43.57 5.81
CA VAL A 1014 -54.25 42.78 5.13
C VAL A 1014 -54.55 43.40 3.77
N THR A 1015 -54.62 42.54 2.75
CA THR A 1015 -55.18 42.87 1.44
C THR A 1015 -56.65 42.48 1.46
N VAL A 1016 -57.51 43.42 1.09
CA VAL A 1016 -58.95 43.22 0.91
C VAL A 1016 -59.25 43.29 -0.57
N THR A 1017 -59.81 42.22 -1.10
CA THR A 1017 -60.12 42.07 -2.52
C THR A 1017 -61.63 42.09 -2.70
N GLY A 1018 -62.14 43.07 -3.44
CA GLY A 1018 -63.54 43.20 -3.80
C GLY A 1018 -63.80 42.64 -5.20
N SER A 1019 -64.75 41.71 -5.31
CA SER A 1019 -65.19 41.15 -6.59
C SER A 1019 -66.69 41.32 -6.83
N LYS A 1020 -67.05 41.55 -8.10
CA LYS A 1020 -68.42 41.64 -8.61
C LYS A 1020 -68.48 41.07 -10.04
N PRO A 1021 -69.43 40.18 -10.38
CA PRO A 1021 -69.57 39.65 -11.74
C PRO A 1021 -69.67 40.75 -12.79
N GLY A 1022 -68.95 40.61 -13.90
CA GLY A 1022 -68.84 41.63 -14.96
C GLY A 1022 -67.84 42.76 -14.67
N TYR A 1023 -67.22 42.77 -13.49
CA TYR A 1023 -66.24 43.78 -13.08
C TYR A 1023 -64.86 43.15 -12.79
N LEU A 1024 -63.81 43.94 -13.04
CA LEU A 1024 -62.46 43.70 -12.59
C LEU A 1024 -62.47 43.58 -11.07
N THR A 1025 -61.82 42.55 -10.59
CA THR A 1025 -61.57 42.37 -9.16
C THR A 1025 -60.50 43.37 -8.74
N VAL A 1026 -60.77 44.18 -7.71
CA VAL A 1026 -59.82 45.20 -7.23
C VAL A 1026 -59.38 44.87 -5.81
N SER A 1027 -58.09 45.02 -5.52
CA SER A 1027 -57.51 44.79 -4.20
C SER A 1027 -56.99 46.08 -3.59
N SER A 1028 -57.17 46.23 -2.28
CA SER A 1028 -56.70 47.37 -1.50
C SER A 1028 -55.98 46.88 -0.24
N VAL A 1029 -54.82 47.47 0.08
CA VAL A 1029 -53.92 46.98 1.14
C VAL A 1029 -53.91 47.96 2.30
N SER A 1030 -54.05 47.45 3.53
CA SER A 1030 -53.98 48.26 4.74
C SER A 1030 -52.57 48.77 5.01
N ARG A 1031 -52.44 49.91 5.72
CA ARG A 1031 -51.16 50.26 6.36
C ARG A 1031 -50.69 49.14 7.30
N PRO A 1032 -49.41 48.72 7.25
CA PRO A 1032 -48.89 47.70 8.17
C PRO A 1032 -48.92 48.17 9.62
N THR A 1033 -49.18 47.24 10.54
CA THR A 1033 -49.09 47.46 11.99
C THR A 1033 -47.67 47.85 12.44
N THR A 1034 -47.53 48.30 13.69
CA THR A 1034 -46.22 48.29 14.37
C THR A 1034 -45.71 46.85 14.48
N PRO A 1035 -44.39 46.61 14.55
CA PRO A 1035 -43.84 45.27 14.72
C PRO A 1035 -44.50 44.52 15.89
N VAL A 1036 -44.89 43.27 15.66
CA VAL A 1036 -45.62 42.49 16.67
C VAL A 1036 -44.74 42.23 17.88
N ALA A 1037 -45.16 42.75 19.04
CA ALA A 1037 -44.46 42.58 20.30
C ALA A 1037 -44.63 41.16 20.86
N ALA A 1038 -43.70 40.74 21.73
CA ALA A 1038 -43.82 39.47 22.43
C ALA A 1038 -45.08 39.40 23.32
N GLY A 1039 -45.71 38.23 23.38
CA GLY A 1039 -46.80 37.95 24.32
C GLY A 1039 -46.30 37.95 25.77
N ARG A 1040 -47.21 38.10 26.74
CA ARG A 1040 -46.88 38.03 28.18
C ARG A 1040 -47.46 36.76 28.79
N LEU A 1041 -46.66 36.05 29.59
CA LEU A 1041 -47.15 34.89 30.33
C LEU A 1041 -47.86 35.34 31.60
N ALA A 1042 -49.07 34.85 31.82
CA ALA A 1042 -49.75 34.92 33.10
C ALA A 1042 -49.28 33.72 33.94
N ALA A 1043 -48.72 33.98 35.12
CA ALA A 1043 -48.16 32.93 35.97
C ALA A 1043 -48.42 33.20 37.45
N THR A 1044 -48.82 32.16 38.19
CA THR A 1044 -48.97 32.24 39.65
C THR A 1044 -47.70 31.78 40.37
N ARG A 1045 -47.39 32.40 41.51
CA ARG A 1045 -46.15 32.11 42.27
C ARG A 1045 -46.08 30.63 42.69
N PRO A 1046 -44.96 29.92 42.42
CA PRO A 1046 -44.79 28.52 42.82
C PRO A 1046 -44.67 28.37 44.34
N ARG A 1047 -45.05 27.21 44.85
CA ARG A 1047 -44.94 26.82 46.28
C ARG A 1047 -44.09 25.56 46.43
N ILE A 1048 -43.45 25.41 47.59
CA ILE A 1048 -42.73 24.19 47.95
C ILE A 1048 -43.60 23.39 48.93
N LYS A 1049 -43.82 22.10 48.65
CA LYS A 1049 -44.50 21.14 49.53
C LYS A 1049 -43.49 20.14 50.08
N GLY A 1050 -43.57 19.82 51.37
CA GLY A 1050 -42.67 18.91 52.08
C GLY A 1050 -42.04 19.58 53.31
N ARG A 1051 -41.63 18.78 54.30
CA ARG A 1051 -40.91 19.27 55.49
C ARG A 1051 -39.43 19.51 55.14
N PRO A 1052 -38.85 20.69 55.46
CA PRO A 1052 -37.44 20.95 55.23
C PRO A 1052 -36.62 20.26 56.33
N GLU A 1053 -36.24 19.00 56.10
CA GLU A 1053 -35.49 18.17 57.05
C GLU A 1053 -34.46 17.34 56.26
N VAL A 1054 -33.23 17.21 56.77
CA VAL A 1054 -32.16 16.47 56.09
C VAL A 1054 -32.62 15.05 55.71
N GLY A 1055 -32.42 14.66 54.44
CA GLY A 1055 -32.84 13.37 53.89
C GLY A 1055 -34.27 13.33 53.32
N ARG A 1056 -35.13 14.32 53.63
CA ARG A 1056 -36.49 14.40 53.08
C ARG A 1056 -36.51 15.08 51.71
N THR A 1057 -37.57 14.82 50.94
CA THR A 1057 -37.77 15.41 49.61
C THR A 1057 -38.75 16.58 49.64
N LEU A 1058 -38.32 17.74 49.14
CA LEU A 1058 -39.17 18.89 48.81
C LEU A 1058 -39.67 18.77 47.37
N ARG A 1059 -40.93 19.12 47.13
CA ARG A 1059 -41.58 19.10 45.80
C ARG A 1059 -42.10 20.48 45.41
N VAL A 1060 -41.87 20.88 44.16
CA VAL A 1060 -42.46 22.10 43.61
C VAL A 1060 -43.93 21.88 43.27
N ILE A 1061 -44.78 22.84 43.65
CA ILE A 1061 -46.12 23.05 43.12
C ILE A 1061 -46.05 24.33 42.27
N THR A 1062 -46.10 24.17 40.95
CA THR A 1062 -45.76 25.22 39.97
C THR A 1062 -46.75 26.36 39.85
N GLY A 1063 -48.01 26.13 40.23
CA GLY A 1063 -49.12 27.05 39.94
C GLY A 1063 -49.59 27.00 38.49
N SER A 1064 -50.56 27.84 38.12
CA SER A 1064 -51.06 27.98 36.75
C SER A 1064 -50.13 28.86 35.91
N TRP A 1065 -49.90 28.45 34.67
CA TRP A 1065 -49.12 29.18 33.65
C TRP A 1065 -49.93 29.23 32.35
N GLY A 1066 -50.13 30.42 31.80
CA GLY A 1066 -50.96 30.64 30.62
C GLY A 1066 -50.44 31.77 29.73
N PRO A 1067 -50.85 31.79 28.45
CA PRO A 1067 -51.70 30.79 27.79
C PRO A 1067 -50.94 29.47 27.53
N ALA A 1068 -51.58 28.32 27.71
CA ALA A 1068 -50.97 27.00 27.48
C ALA A 1068 -50.67 26.72 25.98
N PRO A 1069 -49.76 25.79 25.65
CA PRO A 1069 -48.79 25.13 26.53
C PRO A 1069 -47.60 26.04 26.89
N VAL A 1070 -47.05 25.90 28.11
CA VAL A 1070 -45.86 26.61 28.60
C VAL A 1070 -44.83 25.59 29.10
N ARG A 1071 -43.59 25.65 28.62
CA ARG A 1071 -42.50 24.78 29.10
C ARG A 1071 -41.90 25.37 30.38
N LEU A 1072 -41.77 24.55 31.43
CA LEU A 1072 -41.25 24.97 32.73
C LEU A 1072 -39.89 24.32 33.02
N SER A 1073 -38.95 25.10 33.55
CA SER A 1073 -37.70 24.59 34.14
C SER A 1073 -37.51 25.07 35.57
N TYR A 1074 -36.71 24.33 36.35
CA TYR A 1074 -36.56 24.53 37.79
C TYR A 1074 -35.11 24.74 38.16
N GLN A 1075 -34.87 25.53 39.19
CA GLN A 1075 -33.57 25.66 39.83
C GLN A 1075 -33.76 25.90 41.32
N TRP A 1076 -33.20 25.03 42.15
CA TRP A 1076 -33.24 25.15 43.61
C TRP A 1076 -32.10 26.02 44.14
N PHE A 1077 -32.33 26.67 45.27
CA PHE A 1077 -31.41 27.58 45.95
C PHE A 1077 -31.44 27.34 47.46
N ARG A 1078 -30.27 27.46 48.09
CA ARG A 1078 -30.06 27.43 49.54
C ARG A 1078 -29.61 28.80 50.00
N ALA A 1079 -30.36 29.43 50.91
CA ALA A 1079 -30.06 30.76 51.43
C ALA A 1079 -29.75 31.78 50.31
N GLY A 1080 -30.50 31.71 49.20
CA GLY A 1080 -30.30 32.57 48.01
C GLY A 1080 -29.18 32.14 47.06
N LYS A 1081 -28.28 31.21 47.44
CA LYS A 1081 -27.23 30.66 46.57
C LYS A 1081 -27.73 29.48 45.74
N ARG A 1082 -27.34 29.43 44.47
CA ARG A 1082 -27.74 28.37 43.53
C ARG A 1082 -27.20 27.01 43.97
N LEU A 1083 -28.02 25.96 43.87
CA LEU A 1083 -27.60 24.59 44.07
C LEU A 1083 -27.31 23.93 42.70
N THR A 1084 -26.04 23.76 42.36
CA THR A 1084 -25.62 23.16 41.08
C THR A 1084 -26.22 21.76 40.90
N GLY A 1085 -26.74 21.46 39.71
CA GLY A 1085 -27.41 20.19 39.38
C GLY A 1085 -28.83 20.01 39.94
N ALA A 1086 -29.30 20.88 40.85
CA ALA A 1086 -30.65 20.78 41.41
C ALA A 1086 -31.70 21.45 40.51
N THR A 1087 -32.08 20.77 39.42
CA THR A 1087 -32.95 21.32 38.36
C THR A 1087 -34.26 20.55 38.16
N ARG A 1088 -34.52 19.51 38.98
CA ARG A 1088 -35.75 18.70 38.91
C ARG A 1088 -36.89 19.32 39.72
N THR A 1089 -38.12 18.82 39.51
CA THR A 1089 -39.31 19.20 40.29
C THR A 1089 -39.28 18.77 41.77
N ARG A 1090 -38.27 17.97 42.13
CA ARG A 1090 -38.01 17.43 43.46
C ARG A 1090 -36.59 17.75 43.88
N TYR A 1091 -36.38 18.01 45.17
CA TYR A 1091 -35.07 18.22 45.77
C TYR A 1091 -34.97 17.46 47.08
N VAL A 1092 -33.97 16.58 47.20
CA VAL A 1092 -33.64 15.90 48.47
C VAL A 1092 -32.77 16.85 49.29
N VAL A 1093 -33.25 17.19 50.49
CA VAL A 1093 -32.58 18.10 51.43
C VAL A 1093 -31.30 17.44 51.93
N ARG A 1094 -30.18 18.14 51.80
CA ARG A 1094 -28.85 17.64 52.15
C ARG A 1094 -28.42 18.14 53.53
N ARG A 1095 -27.46 17.46 54.15
CA ARG A 1095 -26.87 17.86 55.45
C ARG A 1095 -26.40 19.31 55.45
N ALA A 1096 -25.80 19.76 54.34
CA ALA A 1096 -25.33 21.13 54.17
C ALA A 1096 -26.44 22.19 54.05
N ASP A 1097 -27.72 21.80 54.05
CA ASP A 1097 -28.86 22.72 54.05
C ASP A 1097 -29.34 23.06 55.47
N ARG A 1098 -28.93 22.28 56.48
CA ARG A 1098 -29.35 22.46 57.88
C ARG A 1098 -29.17 23.90 58.36
N GLY A 1099 -30.20 24.44 59.00
CA GLY A 1099 -30.29 25.82 59.46
C GLY A 1099 -30.52 26.86 58.36
N LYS A 1100 -30.54 26.47 57.08
CA LYS A 1100 -30.79 27.36 55.92
C LYS A 1100 -32.21 27.18 55.39
N ARG A 1101 -32.69 28.16 54.62
CA ARG A 1101 -33.98 28.09 53.92
C ARG A 1101 -33.77 27.72 52.47
N ILE A 1102 -34.71 26.95 51.92
CA ILE A 1102 -34.70 26.52 50.52
C ILE A 1102 -35.75 27.31 49.72
N THR A 1103 -35.38 27.72 48.50
CA THR A 1103 -36.29 28.33 47.52
C THR A 1103 -36.14 27.67 46.17
N VAL A 1104 -37.14 27.75 45.30
CA VAL A 1104 -37.05 27.31 43.91
C VAL A 1104 -37.45 28.45 42.97
N LYS A 1105 -36.67 28.64 41.90
CA LYS A 1105 -37.06 29.47 40.75
C LYS A 1105 -37.68 28.56 39.69
N VAL A 1106 -38.86 28.95 39.21
CA VAL A 1106 -39.54 28.30 38.09
C VAL A 1106 -39.54 29.27 36.92
N THR A 1107 -38.98 28.83 35.80
CA THR A 1107 -38.88 29.62 34.56
C THR A 1107 -39.85 29.07 33.53
N GLY A 1108 -40.82 29.89 33.11
CA GLY A 1108 -41.76 29.56 32.05
C GLY A 1108 -41.35 30.15 30.71
N ARG A 1109 -41.34 29.31 29.67
CA ARG A 1109 -41.02 29.67 28.29
C ARG A 1109 -42.13 29.21 27.34
N LYS A 1110 -42.55 30.10 26.45
CA LYS A 1110 -43.46 29.80 25.33
C LYS A 1110 -42.97 30.55 24.08
N PRO A 1111 -42.88 29.90 22.91
CA PRO A 1111 -42.46 30.56 21.67
C PRO A 1111 -43.27 31.83 21.41
N GLY A 1112 -42.60 32.95 21.11
CA GLY A 1112 -43.24 34.25 20.87
C GLY A 1112 -43.65 35.04 22.13
N TYR A 1113 -43.44 34.50 23.34
CA TYR A 1113 -43.75 35.18 24.61
C TYR A 1113 -42.47 35.54 25.38
N THR A 1114 -42.53 36.59 26.20
CA THR A 1114 -41.45 36.97 27.11
C THR A 1114 -41.28 35.90 28.21
N THR A 1115 -40.05 35.41 28.37
CA THR A 1115 -39.70 34.44 29.43
C THR A 1115 -40.03 35.04 30.80
N THR A 1116 -40.76 34.29 31.63
CA THR A 1116 -41.17 34.74 32.98
C THR A 1116 -40.59 33.82 34.03
N VAL A 1117 -39.95 34.40 35.06
CA VAL A 1117 -39.31 33.66 36.17
C VAL A 1117 -40.00 34.03 37.47
N LEU A 1118 -40.50 33.03 38.20
CA LEU A 1118 -41.09 33.22 39.52
C LEU A 1118 -40.32 32.44 40.57
N THR A 1119 -40.10 33.07 41.73
CA THR A 1119 -39.43 32.43 42.89
C THR A 1119 -40.47 32.08 43.95
N SER A 1120 -40.37 30.87 44.51
CA SER A 1120 -41.21 30.45 45.63
C SER A 1120 -40.97 31.30 46.88
N LYS A 1121 -41.89 31.25 47.84
CA LYS A 1121 -41.54 31.65 49.22
C LYS A 1121 -40.45 30.70 49.76
N PRO A 1122 -39.53 31.18 50.62
CA PRO A 1122 -38.59 30.31 51.32
C PRO A 1122 -39.30 29.31 52.22
N THR A 1123 -38.77 28.09 52.33
CA THR A 1123 -39.20 27.13 53.37
C THR A 1123 -38.87 27.66 54.77
N GLU A 1124 -39.36 26.98 55.81
CA GLU A 1124 -38.75 27.04 57.15
C GLU A 1124 -37.27 26.65 57.10
N LYS A 1125 -36.51 26.99 58.16
CA LYS A 1125 -35.11 26.57 58.25
C LYS A 1125 -35.07 25.04 58.29
N VAL A 1126 -34.16 24.45 57.53
CA VAL A 1126 -33.99 22.99 57.51
C VAL A 1126 -33.56 22.51 58.90
N SER A 1127 -34.31 21.56 59.47
CA SER A 1127 -33.95 20.86 60.71
C SER A 1127 -32.91 19.78 60.48
#